data_AF-A0A419KXJ4-F1
#
_entry.id   AF-A0A419KXJ4-F1
#
_cell.length_a   1.000
_cell.length_b   1.000
_cell.length_c   1.000
_cell.angle_alpha   90.00
_cell.angle_beta   90.00
_cell.angle_gamma   90.00
#
_symmetry.space_group_name_H-M   'P 1'
#
loop_
_entity.id
_entity.type
_entity.pdbx_description
1 polymer ?
#
loop_
_entity_poly.entity_id
_entity_poly.type
_entity_poly.pdbx_seq_one_letter_code
_entity_poly.pdbx_strand_id
1 'polypeptide(L)'
;MTIVVLLTQPRIAVGVVYYDMLTGSGAAVTPPEVVLQSGTAGASTIYTNGTGAEVTVSASGSGLNFFHGPTYYYDVTPTTAGSWVDIDVSSFIPAGSTGVILEIVNTGDSNYRASVRKNGATYDITQNRVRQHGHIYALCAVDEDRIFEAYVEDLSVKLYLVGYTDSAVFFFDDPTAHDYSLNVNGSWQDIDLSGDVPANATGVIIWEVNTGAAGEIGAVRCRGSTDDYSSNGQFINRGHRYSLIAVDSNRFIEGYISDVVVDFYLVGYVTKPVTLFVNGKDVSLTTAGSWETIDATGETSPIADGLIVQVINRASGFRQSQVREYGGSQDWHTETDLRRESYCFYYVGCDEEQRFQGWIEDTNQDFYILGFCEPRTHEFVDYVDSISNVDSSPDIGIHSNFTAQQSGPDSIYDLLTEENTADKYNVTLIDAESFEGTWPPTGWSATGRWGQDSSQAYDGAYSAYFPGLGNGRSGDLDTPDLDCSDAVAIYVEFWYRDDDLDADDLLLQYFNGTSWVTVSDLGATTQEDQWLHYREKITDSGYFVSNFKVRWSAVTVRTGEHAWIDYVTVKKEVQPYNYQLDLEVQWTNVDFDEGNEELCIYCGTMGSEDLGVDVWYNSTWQVLFTDLSPGWNNISVTPYLDSSTFTIRFKGGTETGDTTQDSWEIDVALLHLWTNVTYDYVLQVVNQVADDRMIQLQVYNSSNIDRISTLTISLHDSTTSDQIVITDGSITQSEGSMYNLSGSTTIYISIDGLRTNGNGVSWLYVYLIILVPGTSTYTRYPLVFEVV
;
A
#
# COMPACT_ATOMS: atom_id res chain seq x y z
N MET A 1 -11.73 9.22 19.79
CA MET A 1 -12.96 8.40 19.87
C MET A 1 -13.08 7.85 21.28
N THR A 2 -14.26 7.77 21.87
CA THR A 2 -14.46 7.34 23.27
C THR A 2 -15.77 6.54 23.33
N ILE A 3 -15.87 5.54 24.18
CA ILE A 3 -17.11 4.78 24.41
C ILE A 3 -17.50 4.93 25.89
N VAL A 4 -18.79 5.18 26.21
CA VAL A 4 -19.33 5.38 27.57
C VAL A 4 -20.65 4.62 27.70
N VAL A 5 -21.01 4.24 28.93
CA VAL A 5 -21.97 3.16 29.12
C VAL A 5 -22.92 3.46 30.27
N LEU A 6 -24.17 3.83 29.98
CA LEU A 6 -25.13 4.29 31.01
C LEU A 6 -26.28 3.32 31.34
N LEU A 7 -26.51 3.15 32.65
CA LEU A 7 -27.48 2.23 33.27
C LEU A 7 -28.95 2.66 33.21
N THR A 8 -29.84 1.67 33.07
CA THR A 8 -31.16 1.64 33.76
C THR A 8 -31.40 0.26 34.38
N GLN A 9 -32.20 0.21 35.45
CA GLN A 9 -32.33 -0.94 36.39
C GLN A 9 -32.73 -2.28 35.74
N PRO A 10 -32.26 -3.43 36.28
CA PRO A 10 -32.66 -4.75 35.80
C PRO A 10 -34.16 -5.01 36.06
N ARG A 11 -34.88 -5.41 35.00
CA ARG A 11 -36.19 -6.07 35.14
C ARG A 11 -36.00 -7.58 35.03
N ILE A 12 -36.16 -8.29 36.15
CA ILE A 12 -36.41 -9.73 36.14
C ILE A 12 -37.91 -9.92 35.85
N ALA A 13 -38.24 -10.60 34.76
CA ALA A 13 -39.59 -11.11 34.55
C ALA A 13 -39.68 -12.53 35.13
N VAL A 14 -40.30 -12.67 36.31
CA VAL A 14 -41.38 -13.64 36.66
C VAL A 14 -41.72 -13.45 38.15
N GLY A 15 -43.01 -13.19 38.46
CA GLY A 15 -43.64 -13.47 39.76
C GLY A 15 -43.33 -12.51 40.92
N VAL A 16 -44.31 -11.70 41.29
CA VAL A 16 -44.27 -10.71 42.40
C VAL A 16 -43.87 -11.31 43.76
N VAL A 17 -42.80 -10.80 44.37
CA VAL A 17 -42.66 -10.54 45.83
C VAL A 17 -41.77 -9.29 46.01
N TYR A 18 -42.28 -8.28 46.71
CA TYR A 18 -41.50 -7.10 47.13
C TYR A 18 -40.61 -7.45 48.33
N TYR A 19 -39.34 -7.00 48.32
CA TYR A 19 -38.48 -7.02 49.51
C TYR A 19 -38.27 -5.58 50.01
N ASP A 20 -38.76 -5.32 51.22
CA ASP A 20 -38.51 -4.10 52.00
C ASP A 20 -37.19 -4.27 52.77
N MET A 21 -36.31 -3.28 52.70
CA MET A 21 -34.97 -3.24 53.32
C MET A 21 -34.99 -3.20 54.86
N LEU A 22 -36.15 -3.26 55.52
CA LEU A 22 -36.26 -3.16 56.99
C LEU A 22 -36.63 -4.44 57.73
N THR A 23 -36.74 -5.59 57.06
CA THR A 23 -36.89 -6.88 57.77
C THR A 23 -35.95 -7.94 57.19
N GLY A 24 -34.91 -8.26 57.98
CA GLY A 24 -33.92 -9.25 57.63
C GLY A 24 -34.51 -10.63 57.34
N SER A 25 -34.12 -11.18 56.18
CA SER A 25 -33.99 -12.61 56.00
C SER A 25 -32.63 -12.87 55.38
N GLY A 26 -31.81 -13.66 56.08
CA GLY A 26 -30.48 -14.07 55.63
C GLY A 26 -30.57 -15.10 54.51
N ALA A 27 -30.94 -14.67 53.31
CA ALA A 27 -30.60 -15.39 52.10
C ALA A 27 -29.15 -15.01 51.76
N ALA A 28 -28.24 -15.97 51.78
CA ALA A 28 -26.90 -15.78 51.25
C ALA A 28 -27.05 -15.42 49.77
N VAL A 29 -26.72 -14.18 49.40
CA VAL A 29 -26.58 -13.80 48.00
C VAL A 29 -25.40 -14.62 47.48
N THR A 30 -25.67 -15.67 46.71
CA THR A 30 -24.61 -16.39 45.99
C THR A 30 -23.97 -15.41 45.02
N PRO A 31 -22.62 -15.30 45.01
CA PRO A 31 -21.93 -14.49 44.03
C PRO A 31 -22.35 -14.87 42.61
N PRO A 32 -22.38 -13.89 41.67
CA PRO A 32 -22.62 -14.18 40.26
C PRO A 32 -21.62 -15.22 39.73
N GLU A 33 -22.13 -16.20 38.98
CA GLU A 33 -21.33 -17.31 38.44
C GLU A 33 -20.44 -16.89 37.27
N VAL A 34 -20.84 -15.86 36.53
CA VAL A 34 -20.04 -15.21 35.49
C VAL A 34 -19.90 -13.74 35.89
N VAL A 35 -18.69 -13.20 35.82
CA VAL A 35 -18.40 -11.81 36.20
C VAL A 35 -17.61 -11.08 35.13
N LEU A 36 -17.74 -9.77 35.15
CA LEU A 36 -16.98 -8.84 34.33
C LEU A 36 -15.73 -8.39 35.11
N GLN A 37 -14.59 -8.34 34.43
CA GLN A 37 -13.32 -7.83 34.96
C GLN A 37 -12.68 -6.87 33.96
N SER A 38 -11.71 -6.07 34.41
CA SER A 38 -11.01 -5.12 33.57
C SER A 38 -10.38 -5.81 32.36
N GLY A 39 -10.58 -5.22 31.19
CA GLY A 39 -9.92 -5.60 29.96
C GLY A 39 -8.44 -5.26 29.96
N THR A 40 -7.78 -5.49 28.82
CA THR A 40 -6.41 -4.99 28.56
C THR A 40 -6.38 -3.80 27.61
N ALA A 41 -7.48 -3.54 26.90
CA ALA A 41 -7.64 -2.36 26.06
C ALA A 41 -8.53 -1.31 26.73
N GLY A 42 -8.00 -0.09 26.87
CA GLY A 42 -8.73 1.04 27.43
C GLY A 42 -8.92 1.00 28.95
N ALA A 43 -9.68 1.94 29.48
CA ALA A 43 -10.05 1.99 30.89
C ALA A 43 -11.42 1.34 31.10
N SER A 44 -11.49 0.26 31.88
CA SER A 44 -12.75 -0.38 32.28
C SER A 44 -13.14 -0.01 33.71
N THR A 45 -14.33 0.54 33.90
CA THR A 45 -14.97 0.70 35.21
C THR A 45 -15.97 -0.43 35.43
N ILE A 46 -15.74 -1.26 36.44
CA ILE A 46 -16.62 -2.41 36.76
C ILE A 46 -17.62 -2.02 37.85
N TYR A 47 -18.91 -2.17 37.56
CA TYR A 47 -20.00 -1.78 38.46
C TYR A 47 -20.55 -2.97 39.26
N THR A 48 -20.88 -2.73 40.54
CA THR A 48 -21.39 -3.74 41.48
C THR A 48 -20.47 -4.97 41.58
N ASN A 49 -20.93 -6.15 42.00
CA ASN A 49 -20.08 -7.35 42.16
C ASN A 49 -19.60 -7.96 40.80
N GLY A 50 -19.25 -7.15 39.81
CA GLY A 50 -18.82 -7.58 38.48
C GLY A 50 -19.97 -7.88 37.51
N THR A 51 -21.13 -7.24 37.64
CA THR A 51 -22.32 -7.55 36.81
C THR A 51 -22.72 -6.45 35.82
N GLY A 52 -21.91 -5.40 35.71
CA GLY A 52 -21.99 -4.37 34.68
C GLY A 52 -20.62 -3.71 34.50
N ALA A 53 -20.35 -3.12 33.34
CA ALA A 53 -19.08 -2.44 33.08
C ALA A 53 -19.27 -1.27 32.11
N GLU A 54 -18.46 -0.24 32.30
CA GLU A 54 -18.19 0.81 31.31
C GLU A 54 -16.78 0.63 30.81
N VAL A 55 -16.60 0.71 29.49
CA VAL A 55 -15.28 0.64 28.88
C VAL A 55 -15.11 1.79 27.93
N THR A 56 -14.02 2.52 28.12
CA THR A 56 -13.57 3.56 27.22
C THR A 56 -12.39 3.05 26.41
N VAL A 57 -12.59 2.88 25.10
CA VAL A 57 -11.51 2.70 24.13
C VAL A 57 -11.30 4.00 23.37
N SER A 58 -10.03 4.37 23.22
CA SER A 58 -9.64 5.55 22.44
C SER A 58 -9.15 5.16 21.08
N ALA A 59 -9.68 5.82 20.02
CA ALA A 59 -9.20 5.62 18.66
C ALA A 59 -7.67 5.72 18.60
N SER A 60 -7.08 4.91 17.75
CA SER A 60 -5.67 4.88 17.41
C SER A 60 -5.23 6.26 16.97
N GLY A 61 -4.52 6.94 17.86
CA GLY A 61 -4.04 8.27 17.56
C GLY A 61 -2.85 8.26 16.60
N SER A 62 -2.52 9.44 16.11
CA SER A 62 -1.48 9.69 15.11
C SER A 62 -0.09 9.89 15.75
N GLY A 63 0.06 9.50 17.02
CA GLY A 63 1.19 9.90 17.86
C GLY A 63 1.04 11.33 18.36
N LEU A 64 1.00 12.30 17.43
CA LEU A 64 0.61 13.69 17.69
C LEU A 64 -0.81 13.89 17.17
N ASN A 65 -1.74 14.25 18.03
CA ASN A 65 -3.16 14.34 17.71
C ASN A 65 -3.62 15.78 17.87
N PHE A 66 -4.16 16.38 16.81
CA PHE A 66 -4.60 17.77 16.79
C PHE A 66 -6.11 17.90 17.00
N PHE A 67 -6.55 19.05 17.52
CA PHE A 67 -7.98 19.33 17.60
C PHE A 67 -8.50 19.90 16.28
N HIS A 68 -9.52 19.24 15.73
CA HIS A 68 -10.16 19.62 14.47
C HIS A 68 -11.59 20.18 14.71
N GLY A 69 -12.11 20.94 13.74
CA GLY A 69 -13.53 21.34 13.70
C GLY A 69 -13.87 22.68 14.39
N PRO A 70 -14.98 22.81 15.15
CA PRO A 70 -15.44 24.12 15.65
C PRO A 70 -14.54 24.71 16.74
N THR A 71 -13.63 23.93 17.32
CA THR A 71 -12.70 24.36 18.36
C THR A 71 -11.36 23.69 18.13
N TYR A 72 -10.38 24.47 17.67
CA TYR A 72 -9.04 24.00 17.32
C TYR A 72 -8.03 24.09 18.48
N TYR A 73 -8.44 24.65 19.61
CA TYR A 73 -7.61 24.80 20.81
C TYR A 73 -8.46 25.06 22.05
N TYR A 74 -7.88 24.83 23.24
CA TYR A 74 -8.47 25.20 24.52
C TYR A 74 -7.50 26.07 25.33
N ASP A 75 -7.98 27.16 25.93
CA ASP A 75 -7.18 27.96 26.86
C ASP A 75 -7.15 27.27 28.24
N VAL A 76 -5.98 26.77 28.61
CA VAL A 76 -5.71 26.06 29.87
C VAL A 76 -4.76 26.85 30.77
N THR A 77 -4.74 28.17 30.61
CA THR A 77 -3.87 29.06 31.40
C THR A 77 -4.10 28.88 32.90
N PRO A 78 -3.04 28.72 33.72
CA PRO A 78 -3.17 28.65 35.18
C PRO A 78 -3.88 29.88 35.74
N THR A 79 -4.73 29.68 36.75
CA THR A 79 -5.44 30.80 37.41
C THR A 79 -4.57 31.57 38.41
N THR A 80 -3.40 31.02 38.75
CA THR A 80 -2.45 31.59 39.72
C THR A 80 -1.07 31.70 39.09
N ALA A 81 -0.43 32.86 39.23
CA ALA A 81 0.93 33.10 38.77
C ALA A 81 1.96 33.00 39.91
N GLY A 82 3.21 32.71 39.57
CA GLY A 82 4.35 32.63 40.50
C GLY A 82 4.49 31.31 41.26
N SER A 83 3.73 30.28 40.89
CA SER A 83 3.82 28.92 41.45
C SER A 83 3.50 27.88 40.39
N TRP A 84 3.97 26.64 40.60
CA TRP A 84 3.49 25.48 39.84
C TRP A 84 2.02 25.22 40.20
N VAL A 85 1.21 24.95 39.18
CA VAL A 85 -0.22 24.68 39.30
C VAL A 85 -0.55 23.44 38.49
N ASP A 86 -1.28 22.51 39.10
CA ASP A 86 -1.84 21.33 38.45
C ASP A 86 -2.93 21.78 37.44
N ILE A 87 -2.77 21.36 36.19
CA ILE A 87 -3.67 21.66 35.09
C ILE A 87 -4.32 20.34 34.65
N ASP A 88 -5.59 20.19 35.03
CA ASP A 88 -6.42 19.07 34.64
C ASP A 88 -6.98 19.31 33.23
N VAL A 89 -6.56 18.46 32.29
CA VAL A 89 -7.06 18.48 30.89
C VAL A 89 -7.89 17.25 30.56
N SER A 90 -8.32 16.50 31.57
CA SER A 90 -9.04 15.23 31.42
C SER A 90 -10.35 15.33 30.65
N SER A 91 -10.94 16.54 30.57
CA SER A 91 -12.14 16.87 29.80
C SER A 91 -11.88 17.21 28.33
N PHE A 92 -10.62 17.46 27.95
CA PHE A 92 -10.23 17.87 26.58
C PHE A 92 -9.53 16.75 25.82
N ILE A 93 -8.88 15.82 26.52
CA ILE A 93 -8.05 14.78 25.91
C ILE A 93 -8.47 13.38 26.40
N PRO A 94 -8.37 12.35 25.54
CA PRO A 94 -8.84 11.01 25.85
C PRO A 94 -8.01 10.28 26.92
N ALA A 95 -8.62 9.31 27.60
CA ALA A 95 -7.88 8.40 28.48
C ALA A 95 -6.79 7.66 27.69
N GLY A 96 -5.62 7.46 28.29
CA GLY A 96 -4.46 6.85 27.62
C GLY A 96 -3.58 7.82 26.82
N SER A 97 -3.93 9.12 26.76
CA SER A 97 -2.98 10.14 26.30
C SER A 97 -1.71 10.14 27.14
N THR A 98 -0.56 10.23 26.49
CA THR A 98 0.77 10.23 27.13
C THR A 98 1.25 11.65 27.46
N GLY A 99 0.69 12.66 26.79
CA GLY A 99 1.08 14.06 26.96
C GLY A 99 0.21 15.05 26.19
N VAL A 100 0.55 16.33 26.30
CA VAL A 100 -0.13 17.48 25.68
C VAL A 100 0.78 18.21 24.70
N ILE A 101 0.17 18.79 23.67
CA ILE A 101 0.80 19.74 22.74
C ILE A 101 0.26 21.14 23.10
N LEU A 102 1.16 22.03 23.53
CA LEU A 102 0.81 23.36 24.02
C LEU A 102 1.48 24.43 23.17
N GLU A 103 0.74 25.47 22.80
CA GLU A 103 1.31 26.75 22.39
C GLU A 103 1.29 27.70 23.59
N ILE A 104 2.49 28.10 24.05
CA ILE A 104 2.66 29.03 25.16
C ILE A 104 2.90 30.41 24.58
N VAL A 105 1.95 31.32 24.77
CA VAL A 105 1.93 32.66 24.15
C VAL A 105 2.04 33.72 25.24
N ASN A 106 3.06 34.57 25.20
CA ASN A 106 3.19 35.68 26.14
C ASN A 106 2.63 36.96 25.54
N THR A 107 1.42 37.34 25.96
CA THR A 107 0.72 38.55 25.48
C THR A 107 1.09 39.81 26.27
N GLY A 108 2.13 39.74 27.12
CA GLY A 108 2.54 40.82 28.01
C GLY A 108 3.69 41.66 27.46
N ASP A 109 3.84 42.87 27.99
CA ASP A 109 4.88 43.84 27.59
C ASP A 109 6.27 43.55 28.20
N SER A 110 6.52 42.32 28.67
CA SER A 110 7.79 41.92 29.29
C SER A 110 8.08 40.43 29.06
N ASN A 111 9.35 40.06 29.05
CA ASN A 111 9.74 38.65 28.99
C ASN A 111 9.42 38.00 30.34
N TYR A 112 8.44 37.10 30.37
CA TYR A 112 8.01 36.40 31.58
C TYR A 112 8.50 34.96 31.60
N ARG A 113 8.71 34.44 32.80
CA ARG A 113 9.03 33.03 32.96
C ARG A 113 7.80 32.15 32.75
N ALA A 114 7.97 31.09 31.99
CA ALA A 114 6.93 30.08 31.80
C ALA A 114 7.55 28.71 31.53
N SER A 115 6.95 27.66 32.06
CA SER A 115 7.41 26.28 31.86
C SER A 115 6.30 25.29 32.20
N VAL A 116 6.44 24.07 31.68
CA VAL A 116 5.52 22.94 31.91
C VAL A 116 6.31 21.70 32.31
N ARG A 117 5.71 20.82 33.11
CA ARG A 117 6.32 19.56 33.55
C ARG A 117 5.25 18.51 33.85
N LYS A 118 5.66 17.24 33.89
CA LYS A 118 4.80 16.13 34.32
C LYS A 118 4.29 16.37 35.74
N ASN A 119 3.03 15.99 36.01
CA ASN A 119 2.46 16.12 37.35
C ASN A 119 3.31 15.38 38.40
N GLY A 120 3.56 16.02 39.54
CA GLY A 120 4.37 15.45 40.63
C GLY A 120 5.89 15.52 40.43
N ALA A 121 6.36 16.04 39.30
CA ALA A 121 7.80 16.23 39.07
C ALA A 121 8.41 17.27 40.02
N THR A 122 9.69 17.09 40.38
CA THR A 122 10.38 17.96 41.36
C THR A 122 11.49 18.82 40.78
N TYR A 123 11.87 18.62 39.51
CA TYR A 123 12.88 19.45 38.85
C TYR A 123 12.39 20.89 38.67
N ASP A 124 13.26 21.88 38.90
CA ASP A 124 12.92 23.31 38.84
C ASP A 124 13.47 23.95 37.57
N ILE A 125 12.55 24.34 36.70
CA ILE A 125 12.83 24.97 35.40
C ILE A 125 12.16 26.34 35.28
N THR A 126 11.78 26.95 36.40
CA THR A 126 11.06 28.23 36.46
C THR A 126 11.88 29.43 35.98
N GLN A 127 13.16 29.26 35.64
CA GLN A 127 14.02 30.36 35.21
C GLN A 127 13.89 30.71 33.72
N ASN A 128 13.24 29.85 32.93
CA ASN A 128 13.14 29.99 31.49
C ASN A 128 12.06 30.98 31.08
N ARG A 129 12.37 31.78 30.06
CA ARG A 129 11.56 32.93 29.66
C ARG A 129 10.95 32.71 28.28
N VAL A 130 9.70 33.14 28.16
CA VAL A 130 9.03 33.39 26.89
C VAL A 130 9.06 34.88 26.62
N ARG A 131 9.42 35.27 25.40
CA ARG A 131 9.57 36.66 24.98
C ARG A 131 8.24 37.41 25.13
N GLN A 132 8.27 38.70 25.50
CA GLN A 132 7.13 39.60 25.29
C GLN A 132 6.59 39.50 23.85
N HIS A 133 5.27 39.45 23.70
CA HIS A 133 4.58 39.28 22.41
C HIS A 133 5.11 38.11 21.57
N GLY A 134 5.65 37.07 22.20
CA GLY A 134 6.22 35.91 21.52
C GLY A 134 5.67 34.60 22.07
N HIS A 135 6.01 33.51 21.40
CA HIS A 135 5.51 32.18 21.75
C HIS A 135 6.57 31.09 21.67
N ILE A 136 6.21 29.91 22.16
CA ILE A 136 6.87 28.63 21.89
C ILE A 136 5.83 27.52 21.87
N TYR A 137 6.12 26.41 21.20
CA TYR A 137 5.41 25.17 21.43
C TYR A 137 6.14 24.30 22.46
N ALA A 138 5.37 23.59 23.28
CA ALA A 138 5.86 22.65 24.29
C ALA A 138 5.12 21.32 24.20
N LEU A 139 5.88 20.24 24.34
CA LEU A 139 5.38 18.86 24.48
C LEU A 139 5.62 18.44 25.93
N CYS A 140 4.57 18.07 26.65
CA CYS A 140 4.66 17.74 28.08
C CYS A 140 3.88 16.49 28.41
N ALA A 141 4.49 15.59 29.18
CA ALA A 141 3.81 14.41 29.69
C ALA A 141 2.62 14.80 30.60
N VAL A 142 1.58 13.99 30.57
CA VAL A 142 0.52 13.97 31.58
C VAL A 142 0.63 12.71 32.43
N ASP A 143 0.02 12.72 33.61
CA ASP A 143 -0.16 11.49 34.40
C ASP A 143 -1.41 10.70 33.98
N GLU A 144 -1.70 9.61 34.69
CA GLU A 144 -2.85 8.73 34.42
C GLU A 144 -4.21 9.46 34.52
N ASP A 145 -4.28 10.52 35.33
CA ASP A 145 -5.44 11.37 35.52
C ASP A 145 -5.52 12.51 34.47
N ARG A 146 -4.58 12.56 33.53
CA ARG A 146 -4.46 13.58 32.47
C ARG A 146 -4.20 14.98 33.03
N ILE A 147 -3.32 15.03 34.03
CA ILE A 147 -2.85 16.25 34.67
C ILE A 147 -1.38 16.49 34.30
N PHE A 148 -1.04 17.74 34.01
CA PHE A 148 0.35 18.24 33.97
C PHE A 148 0.47 19.48 34.86
N GLU A 149 1.69 19.91 35.17
CA GLU A 149 1.91 21.13 35.94
C GLU A 149 2.44 22.26 35.05
N ALA A 150 1.94 23.47 35.27
CA ALA A 150 2.40 24.68 34.59
C ALA A 150 2.83 25.74 35.59
N TYR A 151 3.90 26.47 35.25
CA TYR A 151 4.34 27.68 35.93
C TYR A 151 4.24 28.85 34.96
N VAL A 152 3.60 29.93 35.39
CA VAL A 152 3.62 31.24 34.71
C VAL A 152 3.99 32.32 35.71
N GLU A 153 4.92 33.21 35.37
CA GLU A 153 5.29 34.35 36.22
C GLU A 153 4.22 35.44 36.25
N ASP A 154 3.47 35.59 35.15
CA ASP A 154 2.37 36.52 35.00
C ASP A 154 1.22 35.88 34.19
N LEU A 155 -0.03 36.27 34.47
CA LEU A 155 -1.22 35.74 33.80
C LEU A 155 -1.38 36.24 32.35
N SER A 156 -0.52 37.14 31.89
CA SER A 156 -0.38 37.47 30.46
C SER A 156 0.27 36.35 29.65
N VAL A 157 0.92 35.37 30.29
CA VAL A 157 1.34 34.15 29.59
C VAL A 157 0.15 33.21 29.50
N LYS A 158 -0.25 32.90 28.27
CA LYS A 158 -1.35 32.01 27.92
C LYS A 158 -0.84 30.64 27.53
N LEU A 159 -1.56 29.59 27.95
CA LEU A 159 -1.29 28.22 27.55
C LEU A 159 -2.48 27.74 26.72
N TYR A 160 -2.28 27.58 25.42
CA TYR A 160 -3.28 27.04 24.51
C TYR A 160 -2.98 25.57 24.24
N LEU A 161 -3.87 24.68 24.68
CA LEU A 161 -3.86 23.27 24.34
C LEU A 161 -4.34 23.10 22.90
N VAL A 162 -3.43 22.73 22.00
CA VAL A 162 -3.68 22.58 20.56
C VAL A 162 -3.82 21.12 20.13
N GLY A 163 -3.41 20.20 21.01
CA GLY A 163 -3.47 18.77 20.75
C GLY A 163 -2.98 17.94 21.93
N TYR A 164 -2.90 16.63 21.72
CA TYR A 164 -2.42 15.65 22.69
C TYR A 164 -1.55 14.60 22.01
N THR A 165 -0.90 13.78 22.82
CA THR A 165 -0.06 12.68 22.33
C THR A 165 -0.55 11.34 22.86
N ASP A 166 -0.23 10.26 22.17
CA ASP A 166 -0.58 8.89 22.54
C ASP A 166 0.66 8.00 22.70
N SER A 167 0.44 6.68 22.79
CA SER A 167 1.47 5.65 22.97
C SER A 167 2.65 5.70 21.99
N ALA A 168 2.53 6.34 20.81
CA ALA A 168 3.66 6.54 19.90
C ALA A 168 4.66 7.61 20.37
N VAL A 169 4.31 8.38 21.41
CA VAL A 169 5.17 9.39 22.03
C VAL A 169 5.49 8.97 23.46
N PHE A 170 6.77 8.77 23.73
CA PHE A 170 7.28 8.47 25.06
C PHE A 170 7.90 9.72 25.69
N PHE A 171 7.66 9.94 26.98
CA PHE A 171 8.27 11.01 27.76
C PHE A 171 9.02 10.46 28.97
N PHE A 172 10.20 11.01 29.25
CA PHE A 172 10.91 10.75 30.49
C PHE A 172 10.26 11.51 31.65
N ASP A 173 10.28 10.92 32.86
CA ASP A 173 9.72 11.54 34.06
C ASP A 173 10.47 12.82 34.47
N ASP A 174 11.79 12.83 34.26
CA ASP A 174 12.66 13.98 34.51
C ASP A 174 13.64 14.16 33.33
N PRO A 175 13.31 15.01 32.34
CA PRO A 175 14.20 15.31 31.22
C PRO A 175 15.58 15.83 31.65
N THR A 176 15.70 16.45 32.84
CA THR A 176 16.99 16.98 33.33
C THR A 176 17.96 15.89 33.76
N ALA A 177 17.46 14.66 33.97
CA ALA A 177 18.29 13.47 34.18
C ALA A 177 18.87 12.91 32.87
N HIS A 178 18.35 13.34 31.72
CA HIS A 178 18.77 12.94 30.38
C HIS A 178 19.46 14.12 29.67
N ASP A 179 20.54 14.60 30.29
CA ASP A 179 21.33 15.75 29.84
C ASP A 179 22.39 15.33 28.79
N TYR A 180 22.23 15.87 27.59
CA TYR A 180 23.10 15.67 26.42
C TYR A 180 23.80 16.97 25.98
N SER A 181 23.98 17.91 26.91
CA SER A 181 24.59 19.21 26.66
C SER A 181 26.04 19.11 26.18
N LEU A 182 26.41 20.00 25.27
CA LEU A 182 27.71 20.00 24.63
C LEU A 182 28.75 20.78 25.44
N ASN A 183 30.01 20.38 25.33
CA ASN A 183 31.16 21.08 25.91
C ASN A 183 32.09 21.72 24.87
N VAL A 184 31.77 21.56 23.58
CA VAL A 184 32.48 22.14 22.43
C VAL A 184 31.53 23.12 21.73
N ASN A 185 31.99 24.34 21.49
CA ASN A 185 31.23 25.38 20.80
C ASN A 185 31.81 25.74 19.43
N GLY A 186 30.99 26.38 18.59
CA GLY A 186 31.40 26.87 17.28
C GLY A 186 31.51 25.80 16.19
N SER A 187 31.00 24.59 16.42
CA SER A 187 30.90 23.51 15.42
C SER A 187 29.80 22.52 15.77
N TRP A 188 29.23 21.87 14.75
CA TRP A 188 28.28 20.77 14.93
C TRP A 188 28.97 19.56 15.56
N GLN A 189 28.34 18.95 16.56
CA GLN A 189 28.84 17.78 17.29
C GLN A 189 27.80 16.67 17.23
N ASP A 190 28.26 15.44 17.00
CA ASP A 190 27.44 14.23 17.13
C ASP A 190 26.99 14.06 18.60
N ILE A 191 25.70 13.77 18.80
CA ILE A 191 25.10 13.40 20.09
C ILE A 191 24.55 11.98 19.95
N ASP A 192 25.07 11.06 20.75
CA ASP A 192 24.64 9.65 20.79
C ASP A 192 23.50 9.47 21.80
N LEU A 193 22.29 9.20 21.31
CA LEU A 193 21.11 8.97 22.14
C LEU A 193 20.77 7.48 22.30
N SER A 194 21.64 6.58 21.84
CA SER A 194 21.35 5.14 21.76
C SER A 194 21.16 4.44 23.12
N GLY A 195 21.58 5.08 24.21
CA GLY A 195 21.35 4.59 25.57
C GLY A 195 19.91 4.74 26.06
N ASP A 196 19.20 5.77 25.57
CA ASP A 196 17.87 6.16 26.04
C ASP A 196 16.78 5.98 24.97
N VAL A 197 17.15 6.01 23.69
CA VAL A 197 16.20 5.96 22.57
C VAL A 197 16.19 4.56 21.95
N PRO A 198 15.02 3.95 21.67
CA PRO A 198 14.95 2.63 21.06
C PRO A 198 15.22 2.67 19.54
N ALA A 199 15.53 1.51 18.95
CA ALA A 199 15.89 1.41 17.54
C ALA A 199 14.73 1.70 16.56
N ASN A 200 13.48 1.60 17.01
CA ASN A 200 12.28 1.89 16.22
C ASN A 200 11.80 3.34 16.36
N ALA A 201 12.55 4.21 17.05
CA ALA A 201 12.22 5.63 17.13
C ALA A 201 12.44 6.29 15.76
N THR A 202 11.46 7.09 15.34
CA THR A 202 11.54 7.91 14.13
C THR A 202 12.08 9.31 14.43
N GLY A 203 12.02 9.73 15.70
CA GLY A 203 12.46 11.06 16.13
C GLY A 203 12.62 11.22 17.63
N VAL A 204 13.19 12.36 18.02
CA VAL A 204 13.45 12.73 19.42
C VAL A 204 12.93 14.12 19.73
N ILE A 205 12.45 14.30 20.96
CA ILE A 205 12.04 15.60 21.50
C ILE A 205 13.20 16.14 22.34
N ILE A 206 13.85 17.18 21.85
CA ILE A 206 14.94 17.87 22.56
C ILE A 206 14.43 19.17 23.14
N TRP A 207 14.69 19.38 24.41
CA TRP A 207 14.49 20.66 25.07
C TRP A 207 15.80 21.44 25.06
N GLU A 208 15.83 22.51 24.27
CA GLU A 208 16.98 23.39 24.14
C GLU A 208 16.82 24.59 25.09
N VAL A 209 17.83 24.82 25.94
CA VAL A 209 17.77 25.82 27.01
C VAL A 209 19.00 26.70 27.02
N ASN A 210 18.84 28.01 26.85
CA ASN A 210 19.91 28.96 27.12
C ASN A 210 19.81 29.41 28.58
N THR A 211 20.75 29.02 29.45
CA THR A 211 20.79 29.46 30.86
C THR A 211 21.49 30.81 31.06
N GLY A 212 22.10 31.32 29.98
CA GLY A 212 22.91 32.53 29.95
C GLY A 212 22.13 33.83 30.14
N ALA A 213 22.86 34.87 30.54
CA ALA A 213 22.34 36.24 30.64
C ALA A 213 22.30 36.98 29.29
N ALA A 214 22.99 36.45 28.28
CA ALA A 214 22.95 36.88 26.88
C ALA A 214 22.07 35.94 26.06
N GLY A 215 21.74 36.34 24.83
CA GLY A 215 21.18 35.41 23.85
C GLY A 215 22.33 34.64 23.23
N GLU A 216 22.39 33.34 23.45
CA GLU A 216 23.36 32.44 22.80
C GLU A 216 22.66 31.65 21.69
N ILE A 217 23.45 30.99 20.84
CA ILE A 217 22.95 30.12 19.77
C ILE A 217 22.98 28.69 20.28
N GLY A 218 21.85 28.02 20.17
CA GLY A 218 21.75 26.56 20.19
C GLY A 218 21.03 26.10 18.93
N ALA A 219 21.35 24.93 18.42
CA ALA A 219 20.55 24.27 17.41
C ALA A 219 20.76 22.76 17.44
N VAL A 220 19.74 22.02 17.00
CA VAL A 220 19.79 20.57 16.82
C VAL A 220 19.26 20.18 15.45
N ARG A 221 19.78 19.08 14.89
CA ARG A 221 19.31 18.50 13.61
C ARG A 221 19.59 17.00 13.55
N CYS A 222 18.95 16.30 12.62
CA CYS A 222 19.28 14.90 12.34
C CYS A 222 20.72 14.78 11.80
N ARG A 223 21.43 13.72 12.19
CA ARG A 223 22.80 13.51 11.69
C ARG A 223 22.81 13.29 10.19
N GLY A 224 23.68 14.02 9.48
CA GLY A 224 23.74 13.99 8.03
C GLY A 224 22.77 14.95 7.34
N SER A 225 22.00 15.72 8.11
CA SER A 225 21.21 16.84 7.59
C SER A 225 22.12 17.92 6.96
N THR A 226 21.68 18.46 5.84
CA THR A 226 22.28 19.63 5.18
C THR A 226 21.76 20.94 5.73
N ASP A 227 20.73 20.92 6.57
CA ASP A 227 20.15 22.13 7.12
C ASP A 227 21.11 22.74 8.15
N ASP A 228 21.55 23.97 7.90
CA ASP A 228 22.50 24.67 8.76
C ASP A 228 21.81 25.81 9.53
N TYR A 229 21.53 25.53 10.80
CA TYR A 229 20.93 26.47 11.73
C TYR A 229 21.96 27.14 12.66
N SER A 230 23.27 26.94 12.43
CA SER A 230 24.33 27.48 13.29
C SER A 230 24.37 29.01 13.37
N SER A 231 23.72 29.70 12.42
CA SER A 231 23.51 31.15 12.44
C SER A 231 22.06 31.56 12.71
N ASN A 232 21.12 30.61 12.80
CA ASN A 232 19.67 30.85 12.91
C ASN A 232 19.08 30.25 14.21
N GLY A 233 19.91 29.85 15.17
CA GLY A 233 19.53 29.25 16.43
C GLY A 233 19.50 30.22 17.62
N GLN A 234 19.36 31.53 17.37
CA GLN A 234 19.56 32.56 18.38
C GLN A 234 18.45 32.60 19.44
N PHE A 235 18.79 32.36 20.70
CA PHE A 235 17.87 32.54 21.82
C PHE A 235 17.72 33.99 22.27
N ILE A 236 16.63 34.29 22.98
CA ILE A 236 16.60 35.40 23.94
C ILE A 236 17.42 35.02 25.19
N ASN A 237 17.67 35.99 26.07
CA ASN A 237 18.32 35.69 27.34
C ASN A 237 17.41 34.79 28.20
N ARG A 238 17.98 33.72 28.77
CA ARG A 238 17.20 32.71 29.51
C ARG A 238 16.06 32.09 28.69
N GLY A 239 16.17 32.07 27.36
CA GLY A 239 15.17 31.51 26.45
C GLY A 239 15.27 29.99 26.35
N HIS A 240 14.19 29.36 25.90
CA HIS A 240 14.14 27.92 25.64
C HIS A 240 13.17 27.61 24.49
N ARG A 241 13.22 26.38 23.96
CA ARG A 241 12.24 25.84 23.00
C ARG A 241 12.28 24.31 22.99
N TYR A 242 11.27 23.69 22.40
CA TYR A 242 11.21 22.25 22.16
C TYR A 242 11.41 21.98 20.67
N SER A 243 12.23 20.98 20.35
CA SER A 243 12.55 20.57 18.99
C SER A 243 12.20 19.10 18.80
N LEU A 244 11.39 18.81 17.80
CA LEU A 244 11.08 17.45 17.36
C LEU A 244 11.79 17.19 16.04
N ILE A 245 12.87 16.40 16.08
CA ILE A 245 13.74 16.15 14.93
C ILE A 245 13.94 14.66 14.69
N ALA A 246 14.19 14.30 13.43
CA ALA A 246 14.53 12.94 13.07
C ALA A 246 15.82 12.49 13.76
N VAL A 247 15.96 11.18 13.93
CA VAL A 247 17.18 10.53 14.42
C VAL A 247 17.70 9.58 13.35
N ASP A 248 19.02 9.42 13.24
CA ASP A 248 19.59 8.44 12.29
C ASP A 248 19.35 6.98 12.77
N SER A 249 19.64 6.00 11.92
CA SER A 249 19.45 4.57 12.23
C SER A 249 20.30 4.06 13.41
N ASN A 250 21.32 4.81 13.82
CA ASN A 250 22.14 4.51 15.00
C ASN A 250 21.71 5.30 16.25
N ARG A 251 20.66 6.11 16.14
CA ARG A 251 20.10 7.03 17.14
C ARG A 251 20.99 8.23 17.46
N PHE A 252 21.67 8.75 16.44
CA PHE A 252 22.43 9.99 16.54
C PHE A 252 21.65 11.20 16.01
N ILE A 253 21.85 12.33 16.67
CA ILE A 253 21.56 13.68 16.16
C ILE A 253 22.86 14.51 16.15
N GLU A 254 22.80 15.72 15.61
CA GLU A 254 23.88 16.71 15.75
C GLU A 254 23.38 17.94 16.52
N GLY A 255 24.22 18.48 17.40
CA GLY A 255 23.97 19.73 18.12
C GLY A 255 25.04 20.79 17.82
N TYR A 256 24.66 22.06 17.86
CA TYR A 256 25.54 23.22 17.74
C TYR A 256 25.28 24.20 18.87
N ILE A 257 26.34 24.69 19.52
CA ILE A 257 26.25 25.75 20.53
C ILE A 257 27.27 26.87 20.26
N SER A 258 26.93 28.13 20.56
CA SER A 258 27.91 29.23 20.62
C SER A 258 28.61 29.31 21.97
N ASP A 259 27.99 28.83 23.04
CA ASP A 259 28.50 28.86 24.39
C ASP A 259 27.93 27.69 25.20
N VAL A 260 28.67 27.22 26.21
CA VAL A 260 28.33 26.06 27.05
C VAL A 260 27.20 26.34 28.05
N VAL A 261 26.66 27.56 28.08
CA VAL A 261 25.42 27.87 28.81
C VAL A 261 24.15 27.40 28.08
N VAL A 262 24.29 26.87 26.86
CA VAL A 262 23.20 26.25 26.11
C VAL A 262 23.20 24.75 26.41
N ASP A 263 22.10 24.29 26.98
CA ASP A 263 21.89 22.90 27.38
C ASP A 263 20.90 22.20 26.44
N PHE A 264 21.08 20.89 26.27
CA PHE A 264 20.19 20.01 25.51
C PHE A 264 19.73 18.85 26.39
N TYR A 265 18.44 18.80 26.70
CA TYR A 265 17.83 17.74 27.50
C TYR A 265 16.91 16.89 26.63
N LEU A 266 17.02 15.56 26.73
CA LEU A 266 16.13 14.63 26.03
C LEU A 266 14.80 14.53 26.81
N VAL A 267 13.74 15.06 26.22
CA VAL A 267 12.38 15.04 26.81
C VAL A 267 11.70 13.70 26.56
N GLY A 268 11.95 13.11 25.39
CA GLY A 268 11.24 11.94 24.93
C GLY A 268 11.59 11.56 23.49
N TYR A 269 10.88 10.57 22.97
CA TYR A 269 11.03 10.12 21.58
C TYR A 269 9.67 9.78 20.97
N VAL A 270 9.63 9.76 19.63
CA VAL A 270 8.46 9.39 18.84
C VAL A 270 8.75 8.15 18.00
N THR A 271 7.73 7.34 17.75
CA THR A 271 7.74 6.20 16.83
C THR A 271 6.69 6.42 15.74
N LYS A 272 6.61 5.49 14.77
CA LYS A 272 5.47 5.43 13.85
C LYS A 272 4.13 5.48 14.61
N PRO A 273 3.12 6.19 14.07
CA PRO A 273 3.02 6.76 12.72
C PRO A 273 3.60 8.18 12.56
N VAL A 274 4.45 8.65 13.47
CA VAL A 274 5.14 9.94 13.30
C VAL A 274 6.34 9.76 12.38
N THR A 275 6.36 10.45 11.25
CA THR A 275 7.46 10.43 10.28
C THR A 275 8.20 11.76 10.30
N LEU A 276 9.54 11.73 10.46
CA LEU A 276 10.38 12.93 10.42
C LEU A 276 11.45 12.80 9.33
N PHE A 277 11.73 13.92 8.68
CA PHE A 277 12.71 14.00 7.61
C PHE A 277 14.11 14.33 8.12
N VAL A 278 15.12 13.84 7.41
CA VAL A 278 16.52 14.25 7.65
C VAL A 278 16.72 15.74 7.32
N ASN A 279 16.10 16.23 6.25
CA ASN A 279 16.09 17.64 5.86
C ASN A 279 14.67 18.16 5.74
N GLY A 280 14.46 19.40 6.18
CA GLY A 280 13.17 20.07 6.03
C GLY A 280 12.78 20.30 4.57
N LYS A 281 11.49 20.20 4.29
CA LYS A 281 10.88 20.52 2.99
C LYS A 281 10.43 21.98 2.98
N ASP A 282 10.98 22.77 2.08
CA ASP A 282 10.70 24.21 1.99
C ASP A 282 9.29 24.47 1.45
N VAL A 283 8.46 25.12 2.26
CA VAL A 283 7.10 25.55 1.94
C VAL A 283 6.91 27.05 2.24
N SER A 284 7.99 27.82 2.10
CA SER A 284 8.02 29.24 2.47
C SER A 284 7.03 30.09 1.69
N LEU A 285 6.38 31.00 2.40
CA LEU A 285 5.36 31.89 1.86
C LEU A 285 5.98 33.05 1.07
N THR A 286 5.40 33.37 -0.08
CA THR A 286 5.83 34.52 -0.91
C THR A 286 5.08 35.82 -0.60
N THR A 287 4.01 35.74 0.20
CA THR A 287 3.14 36.86 0.55
C THR A 287 3.14 37.05 2.06
N ALA A 288 3.31 38.29 2.51
CA ALA A 288 3.32 38.65 3.93
C ALA A 288 2.14 39.56 4.30
N GLY A 289 1.70 39.49 5.56
CA GLY A 289 0.60 40.28 6.12
C GLY A 289 -0.80 39.70 5.89
N SER A 290 -0.91 38.47 5.39
CA SER A 290 -2.16 37.72 5.22
C SER A 290 -1.97 36.25 5.55
N TRP A 291 -3.07 35.58 5.92
CA TRP A 291 -3.13 34.14 6.03
C TRP A 291 -3.13 33.53 4.63
N GLU A 292 -2.11 32.73 4.33
CA GLU A 292 -1.94 32.03 3.07
C GLU A 292 -2.16 30.54 3.27
N THR A 293 -2.72 29.86 2.27
CA THR A 293 -2.82 28.40 2.26
C THR A 293 -1.47 27.80 1.86
N ILE A 294 -1.03 26.81 2.61
CA ILE A 294 0.12 25.96 2.29
C ILE A 294 -0.42 24.57 1.96
N ASP A 295 -0.06 24.08 0.79
CA ASP A 295 -0.38 22.74 0.29
C ASP A 295 0.83 21.85 0.53
N ALA A 296 0.65 20.78 1.32
CA ALA A 296 1.72 19.85 1.70
C ALA A 296 1.62 18.49 0.99
N THR A 297 0.79 18.37 -0.06
CA THR A 297 0.55 17.12 -0.79
C THR A 297 1.81 16.51 -1.42
N GLY A 298 2.82 17.33 -1.76
CA GLY A 298 4.09 16.86 -2.34
C GLY A 298 5.13 16.44 -1.29
N GLU A 299 4.89 16.77 -0.03
CA GLU A 299 5.82 16.69 1.08
C GLU A 299 5.40 15.63 2.09
N THR A 300 4.13 15.24 2.06
CA THR A 300 3.50 14.35 3.03
C THR A 300 2.74 13.24 2.35
N SER A 301 2.24 12.31 3.14
CA SER A 301 1.37 11.25 2.67
C SER A 301 -0.07 11.73 2.46
N PRO A 302 -0.84 11.11 1.54
CA PRO A 302 -2.25 11.45 1.29
C PRO A 302 -3.18 11.37 2.51
N ILE A 303 -2.74 10.74 3.59
CA ILE A 303 -3.52 10.57 4.82
C ILE A 303 -2.96 11.32 6.02
N ALA A 304 -1.94 12.16 5.80
CA ALA A 304 -1.38 12.98 6.87
C ALA A 304 -2.48 13.86 7.48
N ASP A 305 -2.55 13.86 8.81
CA ASP A 305 -3.53 14.61 9.59
C ASP A 305 -2.87 15.67 10.49
N GLY A 306 -1.55 15.69 10.54
CA GLY A 306 -0.79 16.72 11.22
C GLY A 306 0.64 16.87 10.75
N LEU A 307 1.18 18.06 10.97
CA LEU A 307 2.45 18.54 10.43
C LEU A 307 3.33 19.08 11.54
N ILE A 308 4.61 18.74 11.45
CA ILE A 308 5.67 19.30 12.27
C ILE A 308 6.39 20.33 11.41
N VAL A 309 6.21 21.61 11.73
CA VAL A 309 6.71 22.73 10.93
C VAL A 309 7.78 23.48 11.72
N GLN A 310 8.83 23.91 11.04
CA GLN A 310 9.80 24.86 11.58
C GLN A 310 9.69 26.16 10.82
N VAL A 311 9.63 27.27 11.56
CA VAL A 311 9.67 28.61 10.97
C VAL A 311 10.96 29.29 11.40
N ILE A 312 11.69 29.81 10.42
CA ILE A 312 12.97 30.48 10.60
C ILE A 312 12.81 31.95 10.27
N ASN A 313 13.16 32.83 11.21
CA ASN A 313 13.19 34.28 10.97
C ASN A 313 14.60 34.73 10.60
N ARG A 314 14.83 35.00 9.31
CA ARG A 314 16.10 35.55 8.77
C ARG A 314 16.06 37.07 8.61
N ALA A 315 14.97 37.73 8.99
CA ALA A 315 14.87 39.18 8.95
C ALA A 315 15.74 39.85 10.02
N SER A 316 16.05 41.13 9.82
CA SER A 316 16.92 41.91 10.73
C SER A 316 16.31 42.29 12.10
N GLY A 317 15.07 41.87 12.38
CA GLY A 317 14.31 42.20 13.58
C GLY A 317 13.38 41.09 14.03
N PHE A 318 12.61 41.34 15.09
CA PHE A 318 11.52 40.45 15.48
C PHE A 318 10.44 40.48 14.41
N ARG A 319 9.88 39.31 14.11
CA ARG A 319 8.82 39.15 13.13
C ARG A 319 7.79 38.16 13.61
N GLN A 320 6.54 38.46 13.35
CA GLN A 320 5.41 37.62 13.70
C GLN A 320 5.27 36.46 12.73
N SER A 321 4.98 35.26 13.22
CA SER A 321 4.57 34.13 12.36
C SER A 321 3.70 33.14 13.12
N GLN A 322 2.66 32.66 12.44
CA GLN A 322 1.72 31.70 13.01
C GLN A 322 1.32 30.64 11.98
N VAL A 323 0.94 29.46 12.47
CA VAL A 323 0.26 28.42 11.70
C VAL A 323 -1.13 28.17 12.27
N ARG A 324 -2.03 27.65 11.44
CA ARG A 324 -3.31 27.06 11.87
C ARG A 324 -3.78 26.04 10.85
N GLU A 325 -4.68 25.16 11.26
CA GLU A 325 -5.34 24.24 10.34
C GLU A 325 -6.13 25.00 9.28
N TYR A 326 -6.31 24.40 8.10
CA TYR A 326 -7.08 25.02 7.03
C TYR A 326 -8.52 25.32 7.45
N GLY A 327 -8.94 26.58 7.35
CA GLY A 327 -10.24 27.03 7.84
C GLY A 327 -10.30 27.28 9.36
N GLY A 328 -9.16 27.18 10.03
CA GLY A 328 -8.98 27.47 11.45
C GLY A 328 -9.36 28.90 11.84
N SER A 329 -9.86 29.07 13.07
CA SER A 329 -10.17 30.40 13.64
C SER A 329 -9.10 30.94 14.58
N GLN A 330 -7.99 30.23 14.77
CA GLN A 330 -6.85 30.72 15.57
C GLN A 330 -6.27 31.96 14.90
N ASP A 331 -6.16 33.04 15.67
CA ASP A 331 -5.60 34.30 15.19
C ASP A 331 -5.07 35.12 16.36
N TRP A 332 -3.80 34.87 16.70
CA TRP A 332 -3.03 35.68 17.64
C TRP A 332 -1.63 35.95 17.08
N HIS A 333 -1.52 36.06 15.75
CA HIS A 333 -0.23 36.22 15.08
C HIS A 333 0.52 37.45 15.60
N THR A 334 -0.20 38.46 16.12
CA THR A 334 0.39 39.65 16.74
C THR A 334 1.20 39.39 18.01
N GLU A 335 1.04 38.20 18.62
CA GLU A 335 1.70 37.76 19.85
C GLU A 335 2.69 36.61 19.60
N THR A 336 3.18 36.48 18.36
CA THR A 336 4.07 35.39 17.90
C THR A 336 5.43 35.89 17.41
N ASP A 337 6.00 36.93 18.03
CA ASP A 337 7.33 37.46 17.72
C ASP A 337 8.41 36.37 17.79
N LEU A 338 8.92 35.97 16.62
CA LEU A 338 10.17 35.25 16.49
C LEU A 338 11.35 36.22 16.44
N ARG A 339 12.42 35.90 17.17
CA ARG A 339 13.65 36.69 17.17
C ARG A 339 14.34 36.64 15.80
N ARG A 340 15.05 37.71 15.43
CA ARG A 340 15.97 37.65 14.29
C ARG A 340 16.95 36.49 14.45
N GLU A 341 17.32 35.86 13.34
CA GLU A 341 18.31 34.79 13.31
C GLU A 341 17.92 33.64 14.28
N SER A 342 16.62 33.40 14.43
CA SER A 342 16.07 32.35 15.31
C SER A 342 15.08 31.47 14.56
N TYR A 343 14.76 30.32 15.13
CA TYR A 343 13.69 29.45 14.66
C TYR A 343 12.82 28.99 15.82
N CYS A 344 11.57 28.63 15.50
CA CYS A 344 10.65 27.95 16.41
C CYS A 344 9.99 26.76 15.69
N PHE A 345 9.61 25.76 16.46
CA PHE A 345 8.80 24.64 16.01
C PHE A 345 7.32 24.95 16.21
N TYR A 346 6.51 24.48 15.28
CA TYR A 346 5.08 24.65 15.18
C TYR A 346 4.46 23.28 14.92
N TYR A 347 3.29 23.03 15.50
CA TYR A 347 2.58 21.77 15.36
C TYR A 347 1.14 22.09 14.97
N VAL A 348 0.66 21.52 13.87
CA VAL A 348 -0.60 21.93 13.27
C VAL A 348 -1.29 20.75 12.58
N GLY A 349 -2.60 20.64 12.73
CA GLY A 349 -3.40 19.71 11.94
C GLY A 349 -3.47 20.15 10.48
N CYS A 350 -3.67 19.20 9.56
CA CYS A 350 -4.02 19.48 8.17
C CYS A 350 -5.38 18.89 7.81
N ASP A 351 -6.01 19.44 6.78
CA ASP A 351 -7.28 18.90 6.27
C ASP A 351 -7.06 17.63 5.42
N GLU A 352 -8.15 17.02 4.95
CA GLU A 352 -8.14 15.80 4.11
C GLU A 352 -7.37 15.97 2.78
N GLU A 353 -7.05 17.22 2.38
CA GLU A 353 -6.23 17.56 1.21
C GLU A 353 -4.79 17.95 1.59
N GLN A 354 -4.35 17.61 2.82
CA GLN A 354 -3.03 17.95 3.40
C GLN A 354 -2.72 19.46 3.41
N ARG A 355 -3.74 20.31 3.58
CA ARG A 355 -3.58 21.77 3.64
C ARG A 355 -3.59 22.30 5.06
N PHE A 356 -2.80 23.34 5.26
CA PHE A 356 -2.85 24.20 6.45
C PHE A 356 -2.68 25.66 6.05
N GLN A 357 -2.71 26.59 7.01
CA GLN A 357 -2.48 28.01 6.76
C GLN A 357 -1.29 28.54 7.55
N GLY A 358 -0.52 29.40 6.89
CA GLY A 358 0.58 30.13 7.50
C GLY A 358 0.35 31.64 7.41
N TRP A 359 0.91 32.36 8.37
CA TRP A 359 0.98 33.83 8.36
C TRP A 359 2.43 34.25 8.63
N ILE A 360 2.95 35.18 7.84
CA ILE A 360 4.28 35.81 8.04
C ILE A 360 4.18 37.34 7.96
N GLU A 361 5.02 38.05 8.71
CA GLU A 361 5.13 39.50 8.66
C GLU A 361 6.11 39.97 7.57
N ASP A 362 7.08 39.12 7.23
CA ASP A 362 8.21 39.43 6.34
C ASP A 362 8.59 38.19 5.53
N THR A 363 8.83 38.35 4.23
CA THR A 363 9.19 37.24 3.33
C THR A 363 10.61 36.70 3.55
N ASN A 364 11.34 37.19 4.55
CA ASN A 364 12.55 36.54 5.08
C ASN A 364 12.23 35.57 6.23
N GLN A 365 10.95 35.26 6.46
CA GLN A 365 10.51 34.16 7.30
C GLN A 365 10.19 32.97 6.42
N ASP A 366 10.88 31.87 6.68
CA ASP A 366 10.83 30.67 5.84
C ASP A 366 10.22 29.52 6.62
N PHE A 367 9.35 28.74 5.96
CA PHE A 367 8.62 27.62 6.56
C PHE A 367 9.19 26.32 6.00
N TYR A 368 9.48 25.37 6.89
CA TYR A 368 9.94 24.04 6.52
C TYR A 368 9.09 22.98 7.20
N ILE A 369 8.57 22.02 6.44
CA ILE A 369 7.96 20.82 7.00
C ILE A 369 9.10 19.86 7.38
N LEU A 370 9.19 19.53 8.66
CA LEU A 370 10.18 18.61 9.21
C LEU A 370 9.65 17.18 9.33
N GLY A 371 8.34 17.01 9.22
CA GLY A 371 7.69 15.71 9.23
C GLY A 371 6.18 15.84 9.38
N PHE A 372 5.53 14.69 9.49
CA PHE A 372 4.08 14.57 9.57
C PHE A 372 3.67 13.39 10.48
N CYS A 373 2.41 13.37 10.86
CA CYS A 373 1.76 12.23 11.51
C CYS A 373 0.54 11.78 10.70
N GLU A 374 0.14 10.53 10.93
CA GLU A 374 -0.97 9.90 10.23
C GLU A 374 -1.79 9.04 11.19
N PRO A 375 -3.09 8.81 10.91
CA PRO A 375 -3.92 7.93 11.70
C PRO A 375 -3.35 6.50 11.76
N ARG A 376 -3.18 5.94 12.97
CA ARG A 376 -2.63 4.57 13.17
C ARG A 376 -3.54 3.43 12.65
N THR A 377 -4.82 3.68 12.41
CA THR A 377 -5.66 2.78 11.59
C THR A 377 -5.67 3.29 10.16
N HIS A 378 -5.10 2.50 9.24
CA HIS A 378 -5.25 2.74 7.82
C HIS A 378 -5.49 1.41 7.10
N GLU A 379 -6.36 1.46 6.09
CA GLU A 379 -6.66 0.40 5.13
C GLU A 379 -6.39 1.01 3.75
N PHE A 380 -5.38 0.50 3.07
CA PHE A 380 -4.93 0.97 1.78
C PHE A 380 -5.11 -0.13 0.73
N VAL A 381 -5.40 0.31 -0.50
CA VAL A 381 -5.44 -0.54 -1.67
C VAL A 381 -4.45 0.01 -2.68
N ASP A 382 -3.47 -0.81 -3.05
CA ASP A 382 -2.45 -0.50 -4.06
C ASP A 382 -2.65 -1.35 -5.31
N TYR A 383 -2.89 -0.73 -6.46
CA TYR A 383 -3.08 -1.46 -7.71
C TYR A 383 -1.74 -1.72 -8.38
N VAL A 384 -1.67 -2.78 -9.18
CA VAL A 384 -0.42 -3.10 -9.90
C VAL A 384 -0.01 -1.96 -10.85
N ASP A 385 1.28 -1.60 -10.84
CA ASP A 385 1.78 -0.42 -11.56
C ASP A 385 2.26 -0.73 -12.99
N SER A 386 2.96 -1.85 -13.15
CA SER A 386 3.72 -2.13 -14.37
C SER A 386 4.00 -3.63 -14.60
N ILE A 387 4.41 -3.95 -15.82
CA ILE A 387 4.98 -5.26 -16.18
C ILE A 387 6.45 -5.27 -15.76
N SER A 388 6.94 -6.41 -15.26
CA SER A 388 8.30 -6.57 -14.76
C SER A 388 9.15 -7.47 -15.64
N ASN A 389 10.45 -7.52 -15.32
CA ASN A 389 11.37 -8.59 -15.75
C ASN A 389 12.47 -8.70 -14.69
N VAL A 390 12.04 -9.02 -13.46
CA VAL A 390 12.88 -9.01 -12.27
C VAL A 390 13.89 -10.16 -12.29
N ASP A 391 13.55 -11.27 -12.94
CA ASP A 391 14.41 -12.45 -13.02
C ASP A 391 15.31 -12.48 -14.27
N SER A 392 15.17 -11.49 -15.17
CA SER A 392 15.89 -11.36 -16.44
C SER A 392 15.56 -12.43 -17.49
N SER A 393 14.50 -13.22 -17.30
CA SER A 393 13.93 -14.10 -18.31
C SER A 393 12.94 -13.33 -19.19
N PRO A 394 12.91 -13.54 -20.51
CA PRO A 394 11.83 -13.01 -21.33
C PRO A 394 10.48 -13.59 -20.88
N ASP A 395 9.47 -12.73 -20.78
CA ASP A 395 8.08 -13.14 -20.60
C ASP A 395 7.64 -14.09 -21.72
N ILE A 396 6.74 -15.03 -21.39
CA ILE A 396 6.15 -16.00 -22.30
C ILE A 396 4.63 -15.88 -22.21
N GLY A 397 3.96 -15.70 -23.36
CA GLY A 397 2.53 -15.43 -23.43
C GLY A 397 2.21 -13.95 -23.63
N ILE A 398 0.93 -13.59 -23.50
CA ILE A 398 0.46 -12.23 -23.79
C ILE A 398 -0.55 -11.72 -22.76
N HIS A 399 -0.43 -10.44 -22.43
CA HIS A 399 -1.49 -9.61 -21.87
C HIS A 399 -2.32 -9.03 -23.02
N SER A 400 -3.64 -9.20 -22.98
CA SER A 400 -4.53 -8.53 -23.94
C SER A 400 -4.76 -7.06 -23.59
N ASN A 401 -4.80 -6.74 -22.29
CA ASN A 401 -5.05 -5.40 -21.78
C ASN A 401 -4.60 -5.27 -20.31
N PHE A 402 -3.28 -5.16 -20.08
CA PHE A 402 -2.72 -5.01 -18.73
C PHE A 402 -3.36 -3.88 -17.90
N THR A 403 -3.82 -2.79 -18.54
CA THR A 403 -4.46 -1.67 -17.82
C THR A 403 -5.75 -2.05 -17.10
N ALA A 404 -6.40 -3.15 -17.48
CA ALA A 404 -7.53 -3.69 -16.74
C ALA A 404 -7.13 -4.04 -15.31
N GLN A 405 -5.97 -4.67 -15.11
CA GLN A 405 -5.53 -5.10 -13.78
C GLN A 405 -5.29 -3.96 -12.79
N GLN A 406 -5.18 -2.72 -13.29
CA GLN A 406 -4.83 -1.52 -12.54
C GLN A 406 -6.05 -0.77 -11.98
N SER A 407 -7.26 -1.29 -12.22
CA SER A 407 -8.49 -0.72 -11.70
C SER A 407 -9.60 -1.77 -11.74
N GLY A 408 -10.37 -1.92 -10.67
CA GLY A 408 -11.48 -2.87 -10.66
C GLY A 408 -11.86 -3.31 -9.26
N PRO A 409 -12.69 -4.37 -9.13
CA PRO A 409 -13.27 -5.15 -10.20
C PRO A 409 -14.37 -4.38 -10.94
N ASP A 410 -14.31 -4.34 -12.27
CA ASP A 410 -15.28 -3.60 -13.11
C ASP A 410 -15.76 -4.37 -14.36
N SER A 411 -15.38 -5.64 -14.48
CA SER A 411 -15.66 -6.53 -15.62
C SER A 411 -14.98 -6.13 -16.94
N ILE A 412 -13.94 -5.31 -16.88
CA ILE A 412 -12.95 -5.16 -17.95
C ILE A 412 -11.79 -6.08 -17.59
N TYR A 413 -11.52 -7.07 -18.44
CA TYR A 413 -10.52 -8.09 -18.12
C TYR A 413 -9.26 -7.92 -18.97
N ASP A 414 -8.12 -8.25 -18.35
CA ASP A 414 -6.93 -8.68 -19.03
C ASP A 414 -6.99 -10.19 -19.26
N LEU A 415 -7.16 -10.60 -20.51
CA LEU A 415 -7.03 -12.00 -20.92
C LEU A 415 -5.55 -12.37 -21.06
N LEU A 416 -5.05 -13.16 -20.11
CA LEU A 416 -3.74 -13.80 -20.19
C LEU A 416 -3.85 -15.00 -21.12
N THR A 417 -2.95 -15.12 -22.10
CA THR A 417 -2.96 -16.23 -23.07
C THR A 417 -1.56 -16.80 -23.25
N GLU A 418 -1.46 -18.12 -23.23
CA GLU A 418 -0.19 -18.82 -23.43
C GLU A 418 0.41 -18.60 -24.82
N GLU A 419 1.72 -18.80 -24.95
CA GLU A 419 2.44 -18.79 -26.22
C GLU A 419 2.98 -20.19 -26.58
N ASN A 420 2.92 -20.57 -27.86
CA ASN A 420 3.56 -21.80 -28.33
C ASN A 420 5.08 -21.60 -28.49
N THR A 421 5.85 -22.17 -27.56
CA THR A 421 7.31 -22.06 -27.51
C THR A 421 8.04 -23.22 -28.18
N ALA A 422 7.32 -24.15 -28.82
CA ALA A 422 7.94 -25.31 -29.45
C ALA A 422 8.86 -24.94 -30.63
N ASP A 423 10.00 -25.63 -30.74
CA ASP A 423 10.94 -25.46 -31.85
C ASP A 423 10.34 -25.90 -33.20
N LYS A 424 10.58 -25.07 -34.22
CA LYS A 424 10.24 -25.38 -35.62
C LYS A 424 11.26 -26.33 -36.23
N TYR A 425 10.81 -27.28 -37.04
CA TYR A 425 11.70 -28.16 -37.81
C TYR A 425 11.16 -28.46 -39.20
N ASN A 426 12.06 -28.83 -40.11
CA ASN A 426 11.73 -29.11 -41.50
C ASN A 426 11.54 -30.61 -41.76
N VAL A 427 10.45 -30.96 -42.45
CA VAL A 427 10.17 -32.29 -43.00
C VAL A 427 10.37 -32.24 -44.51
N THR A 428 11.19 -33.13 -45.06
CA THR A 428 11.42 -33.21 -46.51
C THR A 428 10.35 -34.07 -47.18
N LEU A 429 9.66 -33.50 -48.17
CA LEU A 429 8.56 -34.12 -48.91
C LEU A 429 9.02 -34.62 -50.30
N ILE A 430 9.92 -33.86 -50.94
CA ILE A 430 10.68 -34.28 -52.12
C ILE A 430 12.16 -33.98 -51.82
N ASP A 431 13.01 -34.99 -51.92
CA ASP A 431 14.43 -34.90 -51.61
C ASP A 431 15.26 -34.91 -52.90
N ALA A 432 15.54 -33.72 -53.43
CA ALA A 432 16.42 -33.51 -54.58
C ALA A 432 16.15 -34.46 -55.77
N GLU A 433 14.89 -34.52 -56.24
CA GLU A 433 14.54 -35.31 -57.42
C GLU A 433 15.22 -34.74 -58.67
N SER A 434 16.21 -35.46 -59.19
CA SER A 434 16.98 -35.12 -60.41
C SER A 434 16.63 -35.97 -61.62
N PHE A 435 15.53 -36.72 -61.57
CA PHE A 435 14.99 -37.49 -62.70
C PHE A 435 15.94 -38.56 -63.24
N GLU A 436 16.85 -39.10 -62.42
CA GLU A 436 17.79 -40.17 -62.80
C GLU A 436 17.13 -41.56 -62.94
N GLY A 437 15.90 -41.69 -62.43
CA GLY A 437 15.17 -42.94 -62.35
C GLY A 437 14.23 -43.21 -63.54
N THR A 438 13.09 -43.84 -63.24
CA THR A 438 12.03 -44.09 -64.22
C THR A 438 11.25 -42.82 -64.53
N TRP A 439 10.82 -42.66 -65.78
CA TRP A 439 10.03 -41.50 -66.21
C TRP A 439 8.52 -41.82 -66.42
N PRO A 440 7.60 -40.99 -65.90
CA PRO A 440 7.86 -39.96 -64.87
C PRO A 440 8.24 -40.62 -63.53
N PRO A 441 8.85 -39.88 -62.58
CA PRO A 441 9.12 -40.40 -61.25
C PRO A 441 7.85 -40.92 -60.57
N THR A 442 8.00 -41.81 -59.60
CA THR A 442 6.84 -42.47 -58.97
C THR A 442 5.91 -41.45 -58.32
N GLY A 443 4.62 -41.48 -58.69
CA GLY A 443 3.59 -40.57 -58.18
C GLY A 443 3.50 -39.23 -58.91
N TRP A 444 4.48 -38.89 -59.74
CA TRP A 444 4.44 -37.70 -60.60
C TRP A 444 3.55 -37.94 -61.82
N SER A 445 2.98 -36.86 -62.34
CA SER A 445 2.17 -36.89 -63.57
C SER A 445 2.80 -35.98 -64.61
N ALA A 446 3.03 -36.51 -65.80
CA ALA A 446 3.55 -35.75 -66.94
C ALA A 446 2.56 -35.85 -68.11
N THR A 447 2.23 -34.71 -68.71
CA THR A 447 1.35 -34.62 -69.88
C THR A 447 2.04 -33.90 -71.04
N GLY A 448 1.45 -33.98 -72.23
CA GLY A 448 2.05 -33.40 -73.44
C GLY A 448 3.33 -34.11 -73.84
N ARG A 449 4.45 -33.39 -73.84
CA ARG A 449 5.78 -33.88 -74.26
C ARG A 449 6.84 -33.87 -73.15
N TRP A 450 6.45 -33.62 -71.91
CA TRP A 450 7.34 -33.77 -70.76
C TRP A 450 7.97 -35.18 -70.80
N GLY A 451 9.30 -35.21 -70.85
CA GLY A 451 10.14 -36.38 -71.01
C GLY A 451 11.39 -36.30 -70.15
N GLN A 452 12.07 -37.42 -69.97
CA GLN A 452 13.42 -37.44 -69.44
C GLN A 452 14.40 -37.17 -70.60
N ASP A 453 15.36 -36.27 -70.39
CA ASP A 453 16.40 -35.95 -71.38
C ASP A 453 17.79 -35.99 -70.76
N SER A 454 18.82 -36.20 -71.60
CA SER A 454 20.22 -36.26 -71.17
C SER A 454 21.11 -35.22 -71.86
N SER A 455 20.52 -34.28 -72.61
CA SER A 455 21.28 -33.21 -73.27
C SER A 455 21.63 -32.08 -72.31
N GLN A 456 20.79 -31.83 -71.31
CA GLN A 456 21.03 -30.90 -70.21
C GLN A 456 20.63 -31.58 -68.89
N ALA A 457 21.47 -31.43 -67.87
CA ALA A 457 21.17 -31.78 -66.47
C ALA A 457 21.96 -30.81 -65.57
N TYR A 458 21.36 -30.39 -64.47
CA TYR A 458 22.02 -29.65 -63.40
C TYR A 458 22.74 -30.62 -62.45
N ASP A 459 22.06 -31.69 -62.04
CA ASP A 459 22.60 -32.74 -61.19
C ASP A 459 22.37 -34.11 -61.86
N GLY A 460 23.38 -34.99 -61.80
CA GLY A 460 23.30 -36.29 -62.46
C GLY A 460 23.47 -36.23 -63.99
N ALA A 461 22.76 -37.10 -64.70
CA ALA A 461 22.84 -37.31 -66.15
C ALA A 461 21.53 -37.00 -66.89
N TYR A 462 20.42 -36.83 -66.17
CA TYR A 462 19.10 -36.61 -66.72
C TYR A 462 18.43 -35.39 -66.09
N SER A 463 17.43 -34.84 -66.78
CA SER A 463 16.50 -33.86 -66.21
C SER A 463 15.13 -34.00 -66.84
N ALA A 464 14.10 -33.39 -66.24
CA ALA A 464 12.79 -33.27 -66.86
C ALA A 464 12.85 -32.24 -67.99
N TYR A 465 12.36 -32.59 -69.17
CA TYR A 465 12.51 -31.82 -70.40
C TYR A 465 11.21 -31.68 -71.17
N PHE A 466 10.95 -30.48 -71.70
CA PHE A 466 9.87 -30.23 -72.65
C PHE A 466 10.41 -29.69 -73.99
N PRO A 467 10.35 -30.47 -75.09
CA PRO A 467 10.72 -30.01 -76.42
C PRO A 467 9.59 -29.21 -77.09
N GLY A 468 9.87 -27.99 -77.52
CA GLY A 468 8.99 -27.25 -78.40
C GLY A 468 8.92 -27.81 -79.83
N LEU A 469 7.76 -27.70 -80.49
CA LEU A 469 7.56 -28.21 -81.85
C LEU A 469 6.45 -27.49 -82.63
N GLY A 470 6.71 -27.24 -83.91
CA GLY A 470 5.75 -26.64 -84.83
C GLY A 470 5.38 -25.22 -84.39
N ASN A 471 4.07 -24.96 -84.31
CA ASN A 471 3.52 -23.66 -83.90
C ASN A 471 3.25 -23.55 -82.39
N GLY A 472 3.72 -24.50 -81.56
CA GLY A 472 3.56 -24.49 -80.10
C GLY A 472 2.90 -25.76 -79.53
N ARG A 473 3.37 -26.20 -78.35
CA ARG A 473 2.83 -27.35 -77.60
C ARG A 473 2.75 -27.03 -76.11
N SER A 474 1.81 -27.67 -75.42
CA SER A 474 1.63 -27.51 -73.98
C SER A 474 1.61 -28.85 -73.25
N GLY A 475 1.95 -28.83 -71.97
CA GLY A 475 1.85 -29.96 -71.07
C GLY A 475 2.32 -29.60 -69.67
N ASP A 476 1.84 -30.36 -68.70
CA ASP A 476 2.10 -30.15 -67.28
C ASP A 476 2.99 -31.27 -66.73
N LEU A 477 3.96 -30.90 -65.90
CA LEU A 477 4.69 -31.79 -65.00
C LEU A 477 4.26 -31.47 -63.57
N ASP A 478 3.60 -32.44 -62.93
CA ASP A 478 3.04 -32.29 -61.58
C ASP A 478 3.76 -33.21 -60.60
N THR A 479 4.05 -32.68 -59.42
CA THR A 479 4.44 -33.50 -58.26
C THR A 479 3.28 -34.40 -57.80
N PRO A 480 3.56 -35.45 -56.99
CA PRO A 480 2.52 -36.13 -56.23
C PRO A 480 1.83 -35.16 -55.26
N ASP A 481 0.69 -35.55 -54.69
CA ASP A 481 0.08 -34.85 -53.57
C ASP A 481 1.06 -34.82 -52.37
N LEU A 482 1.37 -33.64 -51.88
CA LEU A 482 2.26 -33.38 -50.75
C LEU A 482 1.42 -32.91 -49.56
N ASP A 483 1.49 -33.63 -48.44
CA ASP A 483 0.72 -33.28 -47.25
C ASP A 483 1.41 -32.17 -46.45
N CYS A 484 0.90 -30.95 -46.63
CA CYS A 484 1.32 -29.74 -45.94
C CYS A 484 0.25 -29.20 -44.99
N SER A 485 -0.72 -30.02 -44.57
CA SER A 485 -1.86 -29.55 -43.76
C SER A 485 -1.50 -29.10 -42.33
N ASP A 486 -0.36 -29.54 -41.82
CA ASP A 486 0.23 -29.19 -40.52
C ASP A 486 1.41 -28.21 -40.65
N ALA A 487 1.65 -27.68 -41.85
CA ALA A 487 2.78 -26.80 -42.11
C ALA A 487 2.57 -25.41 -41.50
N VAL A 488 3.65 -24.80 -41.01
CA VAL A 488 3.73 -23.36 -40.73
C VAL A 488 4.46 -22.60 -41.84
N ALA A 489 5.16 -23.32 -42.72
CA ALA A 489 5.68 -22.84 -43.99
C ALA A 489 5.97 -24.00 -44.95
N ILE A 490 6.04 -23.73 -46.26
CA ILE A 490 6.51 -24.67 -47.28
C ILE A 490 7.71 -24.06 -47.97
N TYR A 491 8.72 -24.87 -48.27
CA TYR A 491 9.89 -24.49 -49.04
C TYR A 491 9.87 -25.24 -50.37
N VAL A 492 9.87 -24.50 -51.48
CA VAL A 492 9.98 -25.06 -52.84
C VAL A 492 11.28 -24.58 -53.43
N GLU A 493 12.15 -25.52 -53.80
CA GLU A 493 13.46 -25.25 -54.38
C GLU A 493 13.69 -26.18 -55.57
N PHE A 494 14.14 -25.65 -56.71
CA PHE A 494 14.51 -26.46 -57.88
C PHE A 494 15.40 -25.68 -58.83
N TRP A 495 16.11 -26.40 -59.69
CA TRP A 495 16.83 -25.81 -60.80
C TRP A 495 16.00 -25.92 -62.08
N TYR A 496 16.01 -24.86 -62.88
CA TYR A 496 15.35 -24.86 -64.18
C TYR A 496 16.25 -24.23 -65.23
N ARG A 497 16.09 -24.64 -66.49
CA ARG A 497 16.75 -24.02 -67.64
C ARG A 497 15.70 -23.61 -68.65
N ASP A 498 15.75 -22.35 -68.99
CA ASP A 498 15.05 -21.73 -70.11
C ASP A 498 16.01 -21.63 -71.31
N ASP A 499 15.52 -21.90 -72.51
CA ASP A 499 16.22 -21.81 -73.78
C ASP A 499 15.23 -21.33 -74.83
N ASP A 500 15.38 -20.06 -75.19
CA ASP A 500 14.53 -19.31 -76.13
C ASP A 500 13.01 -19.31 -75.76
N LEU A 501 12.60 -19.54 -74.49
CA LEU A 501 11.17 -19.46 -74.13
C LEU A 501 10.67 -18.00 -74.12
N ASP A 502 9.45 -17.77 -74.59
CA ASP A 502 8.79 -16.49 -74.40
C ASP A 502 8.21 -16.38 -72.97
N ALA A 503 7.88 -15.15 -72.56
CA ALA A 503 6.99 -14.95 -71.42
C ALA A 503 5.67 -15.71 -71.63
N ASP A 504 5.14 -16.26 -70.55
CA ASP A 504 4.02 -17.18 -70.46
C ASP A 504 4.26 -18.62 -70.97
N ASP A 505 5.46 -18.97 -71.47
CA ASP A 505 5.71 -20.32 -72.02
C ASP A 505 6.06 -21.37 -70.98
N LEU A 506 6.54 -20.99 -69.79
CA LEU A 506 6.81 -21.90 -68.67
C LEU A 506 6.32 -21.29 -67.35
N LEU A 507 5.19 -21.78 -66.87
CA LEU A 507 4.53 -21.26 -65.67
C LEU A 507 4.72 -22.22 -64.48
N LEU A 508 5.22 -21.69 -63.37
CA LEU A 508 5.20 -22.36 -62.08
C LEU A 508 3.82 -22.15 -61.44
N GLN A 509 3.17 -23.25 -61.06
CA GLN A 509 1.88 -23.21 -60.40
C GLN A 509 1.87 -24.05 -59.12
N TYR A 510 1.16 -23.57 -58.12
CA TYR A 510 0.89 -24.33 -56.90
C TYR A 510 -0.59 -24.69 -56.79
N PHE A 511 -0.86 -25.89 -56.28
CA PHE A 511 -2.23 -26.31 -55.99
C PHE A 511 -2.58 -25.96 -54.55
N ASN A 512 -3.57 -25.09 -54.36
CA ASN A 512 -4.06 -24.67 -53.02
C ASN A 512 -5.11 -25.62 -52.43
N GLY A 513 -5.18 -26.85 -52.93
CA GLY A 513 -6.17 -27.85 -52.55
C GLY A 513 -7.47 -27.83 -53.35
N THR A 514 -7.75 -26.74 -54.08
CA THR A 514 -8.95 -26.63 -54.95
C THR A 514 -8.64 -26.25 -56.38
N SER A 515 -7.63 -25.40 -56.61
CA SER A 515 -7.28 -24.87 -57.92
C SER A 515 -5.77 -24.70 -58.07
N TRP A 516 -5.30 -24.72 -59.31
CA TRP A 516 -3.94 -24.32 -59.67
C TRP A 516 -3.84 -22.80 -59.72
N VAL A 517 -2.83 -22.26 -59.04
CA VAL A 517 -2.52 -20.82 -58.99
C VAL A 517 -1.14 -20.63 -59.60
N THR A 518 -1.02 -19.80 -60.63
CA THR A 518 0.29 -19.41 -61.17
C THR A 518 1.00 -18.50 -60.18
N VAL A 519 2.19 -18.90 -59.74
CA VAL A 519 3.00 -18.17 -58.74
C VAL A 519 4.26 -17.54 -59.36
N SER A 520 4.69 -18.06 -60.51
CA SER A 520 5.80 -17.47 -61.25
C SER A 520 5.68 -17.79 -62.74
N ASP A 521 6.11 -16.85 -63.57
CA ASP A 521 6.39 -17.09 -64.98
C ASP A 521 7.91 -17.25 -65.12
N LEU A 522 8.33 -18.49 -65.34
CA LEU A 522 9.74 -18.87 -65.42
C LEU A 522 10.34 -18.56 -66.80
N GLY A 523 9.51 -18.40 -67.84
CA GLY A 523 9.92 -18.03 -69.20
C GLY A 523 10.09 -16.52 -69.41
N ALA A 524 9.60 -15.68 -68.49
CA ALA A 524 9.80 -14.23 -68.54
C ALA A 524 11.20 -13.76 -68.07
N THR A 525 12.20 -14.65 -68.02
CA THR A 525 13.55 -14.32 -67.55
C THR A 525 14.38 -13.70 -68.67
N THR A 526 15.32 -12.81 -68.31
CA THR A 526 16.31 -12.26 -69.27
C THR A 526 17.59 -13.10 -69.33
N GLN A 527 17.60 -14.21 -68.60
CA GLN A 527 18.72 -15.09 -68.35
C GLN A 527 18.46 -16.44 -69.00
N GLU A 528 18.48 -16.47 -70.33
CA GLU A 528 18.31 -17.66 -71.14
C GLU A 528 19.59 -18.51 -71.16
N ASP A 529 19.44 -19.76 -71.59
CA ASP A 529 20.50 -20.71 -71.87
C ASP A 529 21.33 -21.23 -70.69
N GLN A 530 20.89 -21.02 -69.45
CA GLN A 530 21.60 -21.45 -68.24
C GLN A 530 20.68 -22.00 -67.16
N TRP A 531 21.25 -22.78 -66.24
CA TRP A 531 20.54 -23.28 -65.07
C TRP A 531 20.33 -22.15 -64.04
N LEU A 532 19.07 -21.91 -63.71
CA LEU A 532 18.58 -20.94 -62.74
C LEU A 532 18.02 -21.66 -61.52
N HIS A 533 18.22 -21.09 -60.33
CA HIS A 533 17.78 -21.68 -59.07
C HIS A 533 16.56 -20.93 -58.55
N TYR A 534 15.41 -21.59 -58.55
CA TYR A 534 14.19 -21.10 -57.92
C TYR A 534 14.16 -21.51 -56.45
N ARG A 535 13.84 -20.58 -55.55
CA ARG A 535 13.64 -20.84 -54.12
C ARG A 535 12.54 -19.94 -53.57
N GLU A 536 11.58 -20.52 -52.87
CA GLU A 536 10.50 -19.79 -52.22
C GLU A 536 10.17 -20.38 -50.84
N LYS A 537 10.00 -19.50 -49.84
CA LYS A 537 9.35 -19.83 -48.56
C LYS A 537 7.91 -19.34 -48.62
N ILE A 538 6.97 -20.26 -48.68
CA ILE A 538 5.54 -20.01 -48.73
C ILE A 538 5.02 -19.94 -47.28
N THR A 539 4.55 -18.76 -46.87
CA THR A 539 3.90 -18.53 -45.56
C THR A 539 2.40 -18.28 -45.68
N ASP A 540 1.85 -18.32 -46.91
CA ASP A 540 0.42 -18.20 -47.14
C ASP A 540 -0.28 -19.51 -46.76
N SER A 541 -1.06 -19.45 -45.68
CA SER A 541 -1.81 -20.58 -45.14
C SER A 541 -2.78 -21.23 -46.13
N GLY A 542 -3.17 -20.54 -47.22
CA GLY A 542 -3.99 -21.12 -48.28
C GLY A 542 -3.36 -22.31 -49.00
N TYR A 543 -2.04 -22.52 -48.85
CA TYR A 543 -1.32 -23.68 -49.40
C TYR A 543 -1.05 -24.79 -48.38
N PHE A 544 -1.38 -24.59 -47.09
CA PHE A 544 -1.17 -25.59 -46.03
C PHE A 544 -2.31 -26.60 -46.05
N VAL A 545 -2.32 -27.43 -47.09
CA VAL A 545 -3.36 -28.43 -47.39
C VAL A 545 -2.75 -29.81 -47.56
N SER A 546 -3.55 -30.86 -47.38
CA SER A 546 -3.06 -32.25 -47.43
C SER A 546 -2.73 -32.76 -48.84
N ASN A 547 -3.07 -31.98 -49.87
CA ASN A 547 -2.87 -32.30 -51.27
C ASN A 547 -2.17 -31.16 -52.04
N PHE A 548 -1.26 -30.46 -51.37
CA PHE A 548 -0.44 -29.42 -52.00
C PHE A 548 0.37 -30.05 -53.15
N LYS A 549 0.54 -29.32 -54.25
CA LYS A 549 1.33 -29.77 -55.40
C LYS A 549 2.06 -28.63 -56.05
N VAL A 550 3.19 -28.95 -56.68
CA VAL A 550 3.93 -28.06 -57.57
C VAL A 550 3.76 -28.54 -59.00
N ARG A 551 3.53 -27.59 -59.92
CA ARG A 551 3.40 -27.84 -61.35
C ARG A 551 4.32 -26.93 -62.13
N TRP A 552 5.01 -27.51 -63.10
CA TRP A 552 5.66 -26.78 -64.18
C TRP A 552 4.83 -26.96 -65.45
N SER A 553 4.12 -25.90 -65.83
CA SER A 553 3.23 -25.89 -66.99
C SER A 553 3.95 -25.28 -68.18
N ALA A 554 4.32 -26.11 -69.15
CA ALA A 554 4.81 -25.66 -70.43
C ALA A 554 3.60 -25.27 -71.30
N VAL A 555 3.59 -24.06 -71.85
CA VAL A 555 2.45 -23.49 -72.57
C VAL A 555 2.92 -22.98 -73.92
N THR A 556 2.43 -23.53 -75.03
CA THR A 556 2.73 -23.03 -76.39
C THR A 556 4.21 -23.07 -76.83
N VAL A 557 5.07 -23.83 -76.16
CA VAL A 557 6.50 -24.00 -76.50
C VAL A 557 6.70 -24.45 -77.97
N ARG A 558 7.37 -23.62 -78.78
CA ARG A 558 7.50 -23.70 -80.26
C ARG A 558 8.85 -24.27 -80.69
N THR A 559 9.01 -24.43 -82.01
CA THR A 559 10.26 -24.99 -82.56
C THR A 559 11.45 -24.09 -82.22
N GLY A 560 12.42 -24.63 -81.48
CA GLY A 560 13.60 -23.91 -81.02
C GLY A 560 13.60 -23.66 -79.51
N GLU A 561 12.42 -23.67 -78.89
CA GLU A 561 12.24 -23.33 -77.48
C GLU A 561 12.24 -24.61 -76.61
N HIS A 562 12.85 -24.54 -75.43
CA HIS A 562 13.04 -25.70 -74.54
C HIS A 562 12.97 -25.33 -73.05
N ALA A 563 12.32 -26.20 -72.25
CA ALA A 563 12.29 -26.09 -70.80
C ALA A 563 12.93 -27.32 -70.16
N TRP A 564 13.78 -27.11 -69.15
CA TRP A 564 14.23 -28.19 -68.27
C TRP A 564 14.00 -27.87 -66.79
N ILE A 565 13.64 -28.89 -66.00
CA ILE A 565 13.51 -28.85 -64.54
C ILE A 565 14.39 -29.95 -63.96
N ASP A 566 15.10 -29.65 -62.87
CA ASP A 566 16.02 -30.57 -62.23
C ASP A 566 16.18 -30.27 -60.73
N TYR A 567 16.67 -31.26 -59.98
CA TYR A 567 17.02 -31.17 -58.57
C TYR A 567 15.91 -30.55 -57.70
N VAL A 568 14.69 -31.09 -57.82
CA VAL A 568 13.51 -30.57 -57.12
C VAL A 568 13.54 -31.00 -55.65
N THR A 569 13.48 -30.02 -54.76
CA THR A 569 13.35 -30.21 -53.31
C THR A 569 12.11 -29.48 -52.80
N VAL A 570 11.27 -30.19 -52.06
CA VAL A 570 10.14 -29.59 -51.35
C VAL A 570 10.19 -30.00 -49.89
N LYS A 571 10.13 -29.03 -48.98
CA LYS A 571 10.07 -29.25 -47.53
C LYS A 571 8.86 -28.52 -46.94
N LYS A 572 8.35 -29.00 -45.82
CA LYS A 572 7.45 -28.23 -44.94
C LYS A 572 8.15 -27.93 -43.62
N GLU A 573 7.97 -26.73 -43.10
CA GLU A 573 8.26 -26.38 -41.71
C GLU A 573 7.04 -26.76 -40.89
N VAL A 574 7.24 -27.48 -39.79
CA VAL A 574 6.19 -27.78 -38.82
C VAL A 574 6.60 -27.25 -37.46
N GLN A 575 5.62 -26.84 -36.67
CA GLN A 575 5.81 -26.49 -35.27
C GLN A 575 4.90 -27.41 -34.46
N PRO A 576 5.44 -28.27 -33.58
CA PRO A 576 4.62 -28.95 -32.60
C PRO A 576 4.01 -27.93 -31.63
N TYR A 577 3.16 -28.37 -30.72
CA TYR A 577 2.61 -27.51 -29.68
C TYR A 577 3.37 -27.72 -28.37
N ASN A 578 3.71 -26.60 -27.73
CA ASN A 578 4.22 -26.49 -26.37
C ASN A 578 3.78 -25.12 -25.85
N TYR A 579 2.53 -25.02 -25.41
CA TYR A 579 2.00 -23.79 -24.80
C TYR A 579 2.56 -23.61 -23.38
N GLN A 580 2.85 -22.35 -23.04
CA GLN A 580 3.49 -21.92 -21.80
C GLN A 580 3.04 -20.50 -21.44
N LEU A 581 3.06 -20.16 -20.14
CA LEU A 581 2.83 -18.82 -19.62
C LEU A 581 3.84 -18.48 -18.52
N ASP A 582 4.55 -17.38 -18.66
CA ASP A 582 5.33 -16.76 -17.58
C ASP A 582 5.28 -15.24 -17.79
N LEU A 583 4.42 -14.56 -17.02
CA LEU A 583 4.15 -13.13 -17.15
C LEU A 583 4.34 -12.43 -15.80
N GLU A 584 5.26 -11.47 -15.72
CA GLU A 584 5.57 -10.77 -14.48
C GLU A 584 4.89 -9.39 -14.35
N VAL A 585 4.40 -9.06 -13.16
CA VAL A 585 3.81 -7.75 -12.85
C VAL A 585 4.31 -7.22 -11.50
N GLN A 586 4.37 -5.89 -11.36
CA GLN A 586 5.05 -5.21 -10.25
C GLN A 586 4.29 -3.99 -9.70
N TRP A 587 4.40 -3.82 -8.39
CA TRP A 587 4.04 -2.64 -7.62
C TRP A 587 5.31 -1.90 -7.17
N THR A 588 5.22 -0.58 -7.10
CA THR A 588 6.30 0.34 -6.72
C THR A 588 5.78 1.42 -5.76
N ASN A 589 6.64 1.91 -4.87
CA ASN A 589 6.26 2.86 -3.81
C ASN A 589 5.21 2.29 -2.84
N VAL A 590 5.22 0.96 -2.68
CA VAL A 590 4.32 0.24 -1.78
C VAL A 590 4.60 0.62 -0.33
N ASP A 591 3.54 0.73 0.48
CA ASP A 591 3.60 0.77 1.94
C ASP A 591 3.76 -0.67 2.46
N PHE A 592 4.88 -0.98 3.13
CA PHE A 592 5.33 -2.38 3.36
C PHE A 592 5.57 -2.70 4.82
N ASP A 593 4.99 -1.92 5.74
CA ASP A 593 5.19 -2.14 7.17
C ASP A 593 3.89 -2.30 7.96
N GLU A 594 2.87 -2.78 7.26
CA GLU A 594 1.52 -2.89 7.79
C GLU A 594 1.35 -4.21 8.55
N GLY A 595 0.51 -4.20 9.58
CA GLY A 595 0.27 -5.40 10.37
C GLY A 595 -0.37 -6.55 9.58
N ASN A 596 -1.01 -6.25 8.45
CA ASN A 596 -1.66 -7.20 7.56
C ASN A 596 -1.51 -6.71 6.12
N GLU A 597 -1.02 -7.59 5.26
CA GLU A 597 -0.74 -7.28 3.86
C GLU A 597 -1.21 -8.48 3.03
N GLU A 598 -2.15 -8.25 2.11
CA GLU A 598 -2.74 -9.29 1.27
C GLU A 598 -2.61 -8.94 -0.21
N LEU A 599 -2.22 -9.92 -1.02
CA LEU A 599 -2.43 -9.88 -2.47
C LEU A 599 -3.84 -10.36 -2.76
N CYS A 600 -4.61 -9.53 -3.47
CA CYS A 600 -5.99 -9.80 -3.87
C CYS A 600 -6.09 -9.76 -5.40
N ILE A 601 -6.51 -10.87 -5.99
CA ILE A 601 -6.70 -11.00 -7.44
C ILE A 601 -8.15 -11.39 -7.73
N TYR A 602 -8.85 -10.60 -8.52
CA TYR A 602 -10.20 -10.94 -8.98
C TYR A 602 -10.16 -11.51 -10.39
N CYS A 603 -10.70 -12.72 -10.54
CA CYS A 603 -10.70 -13.45 -11.80
C CYS A 603 -12.11 -13.59 -12.39
N GLY A 604 -12.19 -13.55 -13.71
CA GLY A 604 -13.39 -13.84 -14.50
C GLY A 604 -13.47 -15.32 -14.88
N THR A 605 -13.65 -15.58 -16.17
CA THR A 605 -13.62 -16.93 -16.75
C THR A 605 -12.20 -17.47 -16.75
N MET A 606 -12.03 -18.67 -16.20
CA MET A 606 -10.74 -19.36 -16.14
C MET A 606 -10.62 -20.41 -17.26
N GLY A 607 -9.37 -20.68 -17.66
CA GLY A 607 -9.00 -21.75 -18.58
C GLY A 607 -9.31 -23.14 -18.05
N SER A 608 -9.06 -24.15 -18.88
CA SER A 608 -9.15 -25.55 -18.49
C SER A 608 -7.94 -26.05 -17.70
N GLU A 609 -6.84 -25.32 -17.81
CA GLU A 609 -5.62 -25.45 -17.02
C GLU A 609 -5.61 -24.51 -15.80
N ASP A 610 -4.87 -24.93 -14.76
CA ASP A 610 -4.60 -24.15 -13.55
C ASP A 610 -3.74 -22.91 -13.85
N LEU A 611 -4.07 -21.76 -13.23
CA LEU A 611 -3.24 -20.55 -13.29
C LEU A 611 -2.55 -20.31 -11.93
N GLY A 612 -1.24 -20.58 -11.87
CA GLY A 612 -0.42 -20.33 -10.69
C GLY A 612 0.01 -18.88 -10.54
N VAL A 613 0.34 -18.49 -9.31
CA VAL A 613 0.94 -17.20 -8.96
C VAL A 613 2.12 -17.41 -8.03
N ASP A 614 3.28 -16.87 -8.41
CA ASP A 614 4.48 -16.85 -7.58
C ASP A 614 4.85 -15.40 -7.22
N VAL A 615 5.49 -15.19 -6.06
CA VAL A 615 6.09 -13.92 -5.63
C VAL A 615 7.62 -13.97 -5.70
N TRP A 616 8.23 -12.88 -6.14
CA TRP A 616 9.70 -12.75 -6.15
C TRP A 616 10.22 -12.33 -4.77
N TYR A 617 10.94 -13.23 -4.10
CA TYR A 617 11.47 -12.97 -2.77
C TYR A 617 12.87 -13.58 -2.59
N ASN A 618 13.81 -12.83 -2.02
CA ASN A 618 15.20 -13.26 -1.84
C ASN A 618 15.86 -13.82 -3.12
N SER A 619 15.62 -13.17 -4.26
CA SER A 619 16.11 -13.57 -5.58
C SER A 619 15.61 -14.94 -6.07
N THR A 620 14.43 -15.37 -5.61
CA THR A 620 13.79 -16.64 -6.00
C THR A 620 12.27 -16.49 -6.06
N TRP A 621 11.62 -17.23 -6.95
CA TRP A 621 10.15 -17.33 -7.00
C TRP A 621 9.62 -18.25 -5.89
N GLN A 622 8.64 -17.76 -5.13
CA GLN A 622 7.93 -18.49 -4.07
C GLN A 622 6.46 -18.64 -4.45
N VAL A 623 5.91 -19.85 -4.34
CA VAL A 623 4.51 -20.13 -4.73
C VAL A 623 3.52 -19.48 -3.75
N LEU A 624 2.61 -18.66 -4.27
CA LEU A 624 1.45 -18.13 -3.53
C LEU A 624 0.20 -18.96 -3.83
N PHE A 625 -0.12 -19.12 -5.11
CA PHE A 625 -1.24 -19.91 -5.59
C PHE A 625 -0.75 -20.98 -6.57
N THR A 626 -1.24 -22.21 -6.42
CA THR A 626 -1.05 -23.25 -7.44
C THR A 626 -2.13 -23.19 -8.51
N ASP A 627 -3.26 -22.55 -8.22
CA ASP A 627 -4.37 -22.31 -9.13
C ASP A 627 -5.21 -21.12 -8.62
N LEU A 628 -5.81 -20.38 -9.54
CA LEU A 628 -6.74 -19.27 -9.28
C LEU A 628 -8.16 -19.68 -9.69
N SER A 629 -9.13 -19.34 -8.86
CA SER A 629 -10.55 -19.61 -9.13
C SER A 629 -11.30 -18.36 -9.62
N PRO A 630 -12.44 -18.50 -10.32
CA PRO A 630 -13.32 -17.36 -10.59
C PRO A 630 -13.73 -16.62 -9.30
N GLY A 631 -13.69 -15.29 -9.32
CA GLY A 631 -13.94 -14.43 -8.15
C GLY A 631 -12.66 -13.96 -7.46
N TRP A 632 -12.77 -13.56 -6.19
CA TRP A 632 -11.63 -13.09 -5.38
C TRP A 632 -10.75 -14.25 -4.92
N ASN A 633 -9.44 -14.11 -5.13
CA ASN A 633 -8.38 -14.95 -4.61
C ASN A 633 -7.46 -14.07 -3.77
N ASN A 634 -7.47 -14.29 -2.45
CA ASN A 634 -6.72 -13.46 -1.50
C ASN A 634 -5.72 -14.32 -0.73
N ILE A 635 -4.51 -13.81 -0.54
CA ILE A 635 -3.47 -14.46 0.25
C ILE A 635 -2.63 -13.42 0.98
N SER A 636 -2.27 -13.73 2.23
CA SER A 636 -1.32 -12.89 2.97
C SER A 636 0.06 -12.94 2.31
N VAL A 637 0.61 -11.75 2.04
CA VAL A 637 1.95 -11.53 1.51
C VAL A 637 2.89 -10.86 2.49
N THR A 638 2.47 -10.68 3.74
CA THR A 638 3.28 -10.13 4.83
C THR A 638 4.68 -10.75 4.99
N PRO A 639 4.88 -12.07 4.77
CA PRO A 639 6.22 -12.64 4.80
C PRO A 639 7.16 -12.20 3.66
N TYR A 640 6.62 -11.59 2.60
CA TYR A 640 7.32 -11.32 1.34
C TYR A 640 7.37 -9.83 0.99
N LEU A 641 6.49 -8.99 1.56
CA LEU A 641 6.46 -7.56 1.35
C LEU A 641 7.36 -6.86 2.39
N ASP A 642 8.64 -6.70 2.07
CA ASP A 642 9.64 -6.09 2.97
C ASP A 642 10.36 -4.87 2.37
N SER A 643 9.84 -4.37 1.25
CA SER A 643 10.36 -3.20 0.55
C SER A 643 9.27 -2.51 -0.25
N SER A 644 9.55 -1.29 -0.72
CA SER A 644 8.65 -0.51 -1.58
C SER A 644 8.51 -1.06 -3.00
N THR A 645 8.89 -2.31 -3.25
CA THR A 645 8.75 -2.99 -4.54
C THR A 645 8.30 -4.42 -4.29
N PHE A 646 7.20 -4.79 -4.93
CA PHE A 646 6.60 -6.13 -4.84
C PHE A 646 6.37 -6.65 -6.26
N THR A 647 6.69 -7.91 -6.52
CA THR A 647 6.59 -8.48 -7.87
C THR A 647 6.06 -9.89 -7.80
N ILE A 648 5.08 -10.18 -8.65
CA ILE A 648 4.54 -11.53 -8.85
C ILE A 648 4.71 -11.94 -10.30
N ARG A 649 4.54 -13.23 -10.56
CA ARG A 649 4.29 -13.73 -11.91
C ARG A 649 3.06 -14.61 -11.96
N PHE A 650 2.37 -14.57 -13.08
CA PHE A 650 1.36 -15.55 -13.47
C PHE A 650 2.03 -16.67 -14.27
N LYS A 651 1.68 -17.91 -13.97
CA LYS A 651 2.32 -19.09 -14.56
C LYS A 651 1.32 -20.19 -14.89
N GLY A 652 1.45 -20.80 -16.06
CA GLY A 652 0.61 -21.92 -16.47
C GLY A 652 0.88 -23.18 -15.65
N GLY A 653 -0.08 -24.10 -15.67
CA GLY A 653 0.01 -25.38 -14.95
C GLY A 653 0.97 -26.38 -15.61
N THR A 654 1.10 -26.35 -16.93
CA THR A 654 1.72 -27.37 -17.79
C THR A 654 2.75 -26.72 -18.70
N GLU A 655 3.85 -26.30 -18.10
CA GLU A 655 4.94 -25.63 -18.83
C GLU A 655 5.77 -26.52 -19.76
N THR A 656 5.35 -27.75 -20.07
CA THR A 656 6.10 -28.66 -20.95
C THR A 656 5.21 -29.69 -21.61
N GLY A 657 5.30 -29.76 -22.95
CA GLY A 657 4.57 -30.69 -23.79
C GLY A 657 3.09 -30.35 -23.94
N ASP A 658 2.68 -29.12 -23.61
CA ASP A 658 1.28 -28.73 -23.70
C ASP A 658 0.83 -28.55 -25.16
N THR A 659 -0.28 -29.19 -25.48
CA THR A 659 -0.89 -29.19 -26.81
C THR A 659 -2.18 -28.38 -26.89
N THR A 660 -2.68 -27.88 -25.77
CA THR A 660 -3.86 -27.01 -25.68
C THR A 660 -3.38 -25.62 -25.32
N GLN A 661 -3.99 -24.59 -25.93
CA GLN A 661 -3.73 -23.21 -25.52
C GLN A 661 -4.84 -22.79 -24.57
N ASP A 662 -4.47 -22.35 -23.38
CA ASP A 662 -5.40 -21.86 -22.37
C ASP A 662 -5.35 -20.32 -22.25
N SER A 663 -6.39 -19.78 -21.63
CA SER A 663 -6.50 -18.34 -21.37
C SER A 663 -7.32 -18.07 -20.12
N TRP A 664 -6.98 -17.00 -19.39
CA TRP A 664 -7.58 -16.66 -18.10
C TRP A 664 -7.90 -15.17 -18.02
N GLU A 665 -9.09 -14.82 -17.54
CA GLU A 665 -9.53 -13.43 -17.36
C GLU A 665 -9.14 -12.90 -15.98
N ILE A 666 -8.28 -11.88 -15.94
CA ILE A 666 -7.92 -11.14 -14.71
C ILE A 666 -8.54 -9.75 -14.77
N ASP A 667 -9.42 -9.43 -13.82
CA ASP A 667 -10.08 -8.11 -13.73
C ASP A 667 -9.15 -7.13 -12.99
N VAL A 668 -8.66 -7.53 -11.81
CA VAL A 668 -7.81 -6.69 -10.96
C VAL A 668 -6.78 -7.52 -10.21
N ALA A 669 -5.59 -6.94 -10.03
CA ALA A 669 -4.58 -7.39 -9.08
C ALA A 669 -4.16 -6.20 -8.19
N LEU A 670 -4.35 -6.33 -6.87
CA LEU A 670 -4.05 -5.29 -5.90
C LEU A 670 -3.41 -5.84 -4.63
N LEU A 671 -2.69 -4.99 -3.91
CA LEU A 671 -2.32 -5.20 -2.53
C LEU A 671 -3.33 -4.50 -1.62
N HIS A 672 -3.81 -5.22 -0.62
CA HIS A 672 -4.65 -4.70 0.45
C HIS A 672 -3.81 -4.66 1.72
N LEU A 673 -3.54 -3.45 2.23
CA LEU A 673 -2.55 -3.19 3.27
C LEU A 673 -3.25 -2.51 4.44
N TRP A 674 -3.21 -3.10 5.63
CA TRP A 674 -3.84 -2.50 6.78
C TRP A 674 -3.20 -2.91 8.09
N THR A 675 -3.13 -1.98 9.03
CA THR A 675 -2.82 -2.31 10.42
C THR A 675 -4.13 -2.39 11.19
N ASN A 676 -4.55 -3.62 11.51
CA ASN A 676 -5.62 -3.85 12.48
C ASN A 676 -5.18 -3.21 13.80
N VAL A 677 -5.91 -2.17 14.22
CA VAL A 677 -5.83 -1.76 15.61
C VAL A 677 -6.73 -2.70 16.36
N THR A 678 -6.09 -3.70 16.93
CA THR A 678 -6.66 -4.50 17.97
C THR A 678 -6.96 -3.59 19.17
N TYR A 679 -8.21 -3.12 19.25
CA TYR A 679 -8.80 -2.69 20.54
C TYR A 679 -9.10 -3.95 21.34
N ASP A 680 -8.01 -4.65 21.65
CA ASP A 680 -8.06 -6.03 22.04
C ASP A 680 -8.35 -6.12 23.51
N TYR A 681 -9.58 -6.58 23.75
CA TYR A 681 -10.09 -6.99 25.03
C TYR A 681 -10.55 -5.84 25.89
N VAL A 682 -11.63 -5.18 25.43
CA VAL A 682 -12.30 -4.09 26.14
C VAL A 682 -12.85 -4.55 27.49
N LEU A 683 -13.26 -5.82 27.60
CA LEU A 683 -13.80 -6.38 28.85
C LEU A 683 -13.53 -7.87 28.98
N GLN A 684 -13.16 -8.33 30.18
CA GLN A 684 -13.07 -9.75 30.50
C GLN A 684 -14.43 -10.27 30.98
N VAL A 685 -14.85 -11.42 30.46
CA VAL A 685 -15.99 -12.21 30.93
C VAL A 685 -15.44 -13.51 31.51
N VAL A 686 -15.53 -13.64 32.83
CA VAL A 686 -14.91 -14.75 33.58
C VAL A 686 -15.97 -15.67 34.14
N ASN A 687 -15.90 -16.96 33.79
CA ASN A 687 -16.71 -17.99 34.43
C ASN A 687 -16.05 -18.42 35.74
N GLN A 688 -16.71 -18.17 36.87
CA GLN A 688 -16.21 -18.44 38.21
C GLN A 688 -16.55 -19.87 38.71
N VAL A 689 -17.35 -20.62 37.95
CA VAL A 689 -17.77 -21.98 38.33
C VAL A 689 -17.10 -23.04 37.45
N ALA A 690 -17.09 -24.28 37.92
CA ALA A 690 -16.48 -25.41 37.20
C ALA A 690 -17.34 -25.92 36.03
N ASP A 691 -18.61 -25.53 35.97
CA ASP A 691 -19.53 -25.89 34.90
C ASP A 691 -19.50 -24.86 33.77
N ASP A 692 -19.67 -25.34 32.54
CA ASP A 692 -19.79 -24.50 31.35
C ASP A 692 -20.98 -23.54 31.43
N ARG A 693 -20.87 -22.38 30.77
CA ARG A 693 -21.95 -21.40 30.61
C ARG A 693 -22.03 -20.97 29.16
N MET A 694 -23.24 -20.96 28.59
CA MET A 694 -23.43 -20.43 27.24
C MET A 694 -23.64 -18.92 27.33
N ILE A 695 -22.90 -18.13 26.56
CA ILE A 695 -23.01 -16.68 26.56
C ILE A 695 -23.25 -16.12 25.16
N GLN A 696 -23.90 -14.96 25.06
CA GLN A 696 -24.03 -14.19 23.82
C GLN A 696 -24.26 -12.70 24.12
N LEU A 697 -23.99 -11.82 23.15
CA LEU A 697 -24.37 -10.41 23.19
C LEU A 697 -25.63 -10.16 22.35
N GLN A 698 -26.50 -9.27 22.80
CA GLN A 698 -27.73 -8.89 22.10
C GLN A 698 -28.03 -7.40 22.26
N VAL A 699 -28.14 -6.66 21.16
CA VAL A 699 -28.59 -5.27 21.14
C VAL A 699 -30.08 -5.19 21.53
N TYR A 700 -30.41 -4.30 22.46
CA TYR A 700 -31.80 -4.02 22.85
C TYR A 700 -32.24 -2.58 22.60
N ASN A 701 -31.31 -1.65 22.36
CA ASN A 701 -31.60 -0.27 21.94
C ASN A 701 -30.35 0.37 21.30
N SER A 702 -30.53 1.46 20.55
CA SER A 702 -29.43 2.27 20.03
C SER A 702 -29.86 3.72 19.76
N SER A 703 -28.91 4.63 19.58
CA SER A 703 -29.18 6.01 19.15
C SER A 703 -28.02 6.60 18.36
N ASN A 704 -28.32 7.45 17.38
CA ASN A 704 -27.34 8.15 16.55
C ASN A 704 -26.30 7.22 15.91
N ILE A 705 -26.71 6.01 15.53
CA ILE A 705 -25.82 5.03 14.91
C ILE A 705 -25.58 5.31 13.42
N ASP A 706 -26.37 6.18 12.80
CA ASP A 706 -26.23 6.58 11.38
C ASP A 706 -24.83 7.10 11.02
N ARG A 707 -24.07 7.59 12.01
CA ARG A 707 -22.68 8.03 11.85
C ARG A 707 -21.66 6.91 11.88
N ILE A 708 -22.00 5.69 12.31
CA ILE A 708 -21.05 4.57 12.36
C ILE A 708 -20.99 3.94 10.97
N SER A 709 -19.86 4.06 10.28
CA SER A 709 -19.66 3.42 8.98
C SER A 709 -19.44 1.91 9.13
N THR A 710 -18.61 1.49 10.07
CA THR A 710 -18.39 0.07 10.38
C THR A 710 -18.16 -0.13 11.88
N LEU A 711 -18.61 -1.25 12.46
CA LEU A 711 -18.28 -1.70 13.82
C LEU A 711 -18.66 -3.18 13.99
N THR A 712 -17.75 -3.99 14.51
CA THR A 712 -18.00 -5.39 14.92
C THR A 712 -17.69 -5.56 16.40
N ILE A 713 -18.57 -6.21 17.16
CA ILE A 713 -18.35 -6.59 18.56
C ILE A 713 -18.39 -8.10 18.66
N SER A 714 -17.33 -8.70 19.23
CA SER A 714 -17.16 -10.15 19.25
C SER A 714 -16.82 -10.66 20.64
N LEU A 715 -17.07 -11.95 20.87
CA LEU A 715 -16.48 -12.70 21.98
C LEU A 715 -15.20 -13.35 21.44
N HIS A 716 -14.05 -13.05 22.04
CA HIS A 716 -12.73 -13.42 21.52
C HIS A 716 -11.81 -14.03 22.58
N ASP A 717 -11.19 -15.15 22.24
CA ASP A 717 -10.21 -15.87 23.06
C ASP A 717 -9.01 -16.37 22.23
N SER A 718 -8.72 -15.72 21.09
CA SER A 718 -7.94 -16.19 19.91
C SER A 718 -8.77 -16.85 18.80
N THR A 719 -10.05 -17.12 19.05
CA THR A 719 -11.05 -17.40 18.01
C THR A 719 -12.15 -16.35 18.06
N THR A 720 -12.67 -15.94 16.90
CA THR A 720 -13.68 -14.87 16.81
C THR A 720 -15.10 -15.43 16.77
N SER A 721 -15.95 -14.94 17.66
CA SER A 721 -17.40 -15.12 17.59
C SER A 721 -18.08 -13.76 17.49
N ASP A 722 -18.37 -13.33 16.26
CA ASP A 722 -19.06 -12.06 16.00
C ASP A 722 -20.45 -12.07 16.62
N GLN A 723 -20.72 -11.05 17.41
CA GLN A 723 -21.98 -10.92 18.12
C GLN A 723 -22.84 -9.78 17.59
N ILE A 724 -22.24 -8.63 17.32
CA ILE A 724 -22.95 -7.44 16.85
C ILE A 724 -22.16 -6.84 15.68
N VAL A 725 -22.84 -6.48 14.60
CA VAL A 725 -22.23 -5.86 13.41
C VAL A 725 -23.06 -4.65 13.00
N ILE A 726 -22.39 -3.54 12.72
CA ILE A 726 -22.96 -2.32 12.15
C ILE A 726 -22.21 -2.02 10.85
N THR A 727 -22.97 -1.73 9.81
CA THR A 727 -22.46 -1.32 8.50
C THR A 727 -23.33 -0.20 7.96
N ASP A 728 -22.71 0.89 7.51
CA ASP A 728 -23.36 2.07 6.94
C ASP A 728 -24.53 2.58 7.78
N GLY A 729 -24.27 2.77 9.07
CA GLY A 729 -25.23 3.28 10.04
C GLY A 729 -26.33 2.30 10.46
N SER A 730 -26.30 1.06 9.95
CA SER A 730 -27.33 0.05 10.19
C SER A 730 -26.78 -1.15 10.96
N ILE A 731 -27.49 -1.59 12.00
CA ILE A 731 -27.17 -2.84 12.71
C ILE A 731 -27.54 -4.01 11.78
N THR A 732 -26.54 -4.64 11.17
CA THR A 732 -26.68 -5.79 10.28
C THR A 732 -26.72 -7.11 11.04
N GLN A 733 -26.13 -7.14 12.24
CA GLN A 733 -26.26 -8.25 13.20
C GLN A 733 -26.53 -7.69 14.60
N SER A 734 -27.70 -8.00 15.16
CA SER A 734 -28.11 -7.50 16.48
C SER A 734 -27.86 -8.50 17.61
N GLU A 735 -27.57 -9.76 17.30
CA GLU A 735 -27.20 -10.81 18.26
C GLU A 735 -26.33 -11.89 17.61
N GLY A 736 -25.42 -12.47 18.40
CA GLY A 736 -24.52 -13.54 17.95
C GLY A 736 -25.01 -14.94 18.26
N SER A 737 -24.26 -15.91 17.75
CA SER A 737 -24.44 -17.31 18.17
C SER A 737 -24.00 -17.50 19.63
N MET A 738 -24.68 -18.41 20.33
CA MET A 738 -24.29 -18.82 21.67
C MET A 738 -22.87 -19.38 21.69
N TYR A 739 -21.99 -18.76 22.47
CA TYR A 739 -20.61 -19.18 22.70
C TYR A 739 -20.53 -20.04 23.97
N ASN A 740 -19.79 -21.16 23.93
CA ASN A 740 -19.57 -22.00 25.11
C ASN A 740 -18.38 -21.50 25.93
N LEU A 741 -18.66 -20.77 27.02
CA LEU A 741 -17.64 -20.38 27.98
C LEU A 741 -17.39 -21.53 28.95
N SER A 742 -16.26 -22.21 28.78
CA SER A 742 -15.87 -23.35 29.61
C SER A 742 -15.84 -23.01 31.11
N GLY A 743 -16.02 -24.02 31.96
CA GLY A 743 -15.87 -23.87 33.40
C GLY A 743 -14.50 -23.29 33.78
N SER A 744 -14.48 -22.28 34.65
CA SER A 744 -13.25 -21.66 35.20
C SER A 744 -12.33 -21.02 34.13
N THR A 745 -12.88 -20.55 33.02
CA THR A 745 -12.15 -19.84 31.95
C THR A 745 -12.60 -18.40 31.78
N THR A 746 -11.81 -17.65 31.02
CA THR A 746 -12.07 -16.25 30.63
C THR A 746 -12.23 -16.17 29.13
N ILE A 747 -13.11 -15.29 28.68
CA ILE A 747 -13.17 -14.78 27.30
C ILE A 747 -13.22 -13.26 27.35
N TYR A 748 -12.93 -12.61 26.24
CA TYR A 748 -12.96 -11.17 26.14
C TYR A 748 -14.06 -10.69 25.21
N ILE A 749 -14.62 -9.53 25.50
CA ILE A 749 -15.34 -8.76 24.50
C ILE A 749 -14.30 -7.95 23.73
N SER A 750 -14.30 -8.06 22.41
CA SER A 750 -13.48 -7.24 21.50
C SER A 750 -14.37 -6.35 20.64
N ILE A 751 -13.82 -5.22 20.19
CA ILE A 751 -14.46 -4.33 19.21
C ILE A 751 -13.46 -4.17 18.07
N ASP A 752 -13.92 -4.41 16.86
CA ASP A 752 -13.11 -4.38 15.65
C ASP A 752 -13.77 -3.52 14.56
N GLY A 753 -12.95 -3.00 13.65
CA GLY A 753 -13.40 -2.26 12.47
C GLY A 753 -14.25 -1.02 12.78
N LEU A 754 -14.06 -0.36 13.93
CA LEU A 754 -14.88 0.79 14.32
C LEU A 754 -14.51 2.05 13.50
N ARG A 755 -15.43 2.56 12.68
CA ARG A 755 -15.30 3.80 11.89
C ARG A 755 -16.55 4.68 12.01
N THR A 756 -16.38 6.00 11.98
CA THR A 756 -17.51 6.97 12.02
C THR A 756 -17.36 8.12 11.04
N ASN A 757 -18.46 8.51 10.40
CA ASN A 757 -18.57 9.65 9.49
C ASN A 757 -19.17 10.87 10.23
N GLY A 758 -18.31 11.72 10.78
CA GLY A 758 -18.68 13.00 11.41
C GLY A 758 -18.77 12.97 12.94
N ASN A 759 -18.87 14.14 13.56
CA ASN A 759 -18.80 14.36 15.02
C ASN A 759 -20.11 14.01 15.75
N GLY A 760 -20.03 13.56 17.00
CA GLY A 760 -21.21 13.31 17.83
C GLY A 760 -20.99 12.20 18.86
N VAL A 761 -22.07 11.59 19.33
CA VAL A 761 -22.04 10.44 20.24
C VAL A 761 -23.09 9.45 19.76
N SER A 762 -22.70 8.24 19.38
CA SER A 762 -23.62 7.11 19.15
C SER A 762 -23.74 6.30 20.42
N TRP A 763 -24.84 5.57 20.59
CA TRP A 763 -25.02 4.66 21.72
C TRP A 763 -25.56 3.33 21.23
N LEU A 764 -24.98 2.23 21.70
CA LEU A 764 -25.52 0.88 21.61
C LEU A 764 -25.83 0.39 23.01
N TYR A 765 -26.99 -0.22 23.20
CA TYR A 765 -27.38 -0.83 24.46
C TYR A 765 -27.54 -2.33 24.26
N VAL A 766 -26.79 -3.13 25.03
CA VAL A 766 -26.53 -4.54 24.79
C VAL A 766 -26.76 -5.37 26.06
N TYR A 767 -27.25 -6.59 25.92
CA TYR A 767 -27.23 -7.57 27.01
C TYR A 767 -26.13 -8.60 26.78
N LEU A 768 -25.30 -8.86 27.79
CA LEU A 768 -24.61 -10.14 27.92
C LEU A 768 -25.58 -11.14 28.54
N ILE A 769 -26.02 -12.10 27.73
CA ILE A 769 -26.91 -13.18 28.15
C ILE A 769 -26.05 -14.36 28.59
N ILE A 770 -26.34 -14.92 29.77
CA ILE A 770 -25.65 -16.09 30.34
C ILE A 770 -26.68 -17.18 30.61
N LEU A 771 -26.63 -18.26 29.86
CA LEU A 771 -27.57 -19.39 29.93
C LEU A 771 -26.92 -20.59 30.63
N VAL A 772 -27.68 -21.22 31.53
CA VAL A 772 -27.28 -22.52 32.11
C VAL A 772 -27.47 -23.61 31.06
N PRO A 773 -26.41 -24.38 30.69
CA PRO A 773 -26.50 -25.38 29.63
C PRO A 773 -27.65 -26.36 29.82
N GLY A 774 -28.37 -26.65 28.73
CA GLY A 774 -29.50 -27.59 28.73
C GLY A 774 -30.78 -27.08 29.39
N THR A 775 -30.85 -25.79 29.76
CA THR A 775 -32.05 -25.16 30.34
C THR A 775 -32.54 -23.98 29.50
N SER A 776 -33.66 -23.37 29.88
CA SER A 776 -34.11 -22.06 29.37
C SER A 776 -33.85 -20.91 30.35
N THR A 777 -33.12 -21.17 31.43
CA THR A 777 -32.86 -20.20 32.49
C THR A 777 -31.59 -19.42 32.18
N TYR A 778 -31.73 -18.10 32.01
CA TYR A 778 -30.61 -17.20 31.74
C TYR A 778 -30.59 -15.98 32.66
N THR A 779 -29.41 -15.39 32.79
CA THR A 779 -29.17 -14.07 33.39
C THR A 779 -28.86 -13.07 32.28
N ARG A 780 -29.20 -11.78 32.47
CA ARG A 780 -28.83 -10.69 31.55
C ARG A 780 -28.05 -9.62 32.29
N TYR A 781 -26.88 -9.28 31.78
CA TYR A 781 -26.11 -8.12 32.23
C TYR A 781 -26.22 -7.00 31.21
N PRO A 782 -26.69 -5.80 31.59
CA PRO A 782 -26.72 -4.66 30.69
C PRO A 782 -25.30 -4.14 30.49
N LEU A 783 -24.89 -4.09 29.23
CA LEU A 783 -23.76 -3.38 28.70
C LEU A 783 -24.32 -2.25 27.83
N VAL A 784 -23.57 -1.19 27.66
CA VAL A 784 -23.82 -0.21 26.60
C VAL A 784 -22.47 0.13 25.99
N PHE A 785 -22.45 0.76 24.84
CA PHE A 785 -21.28 1.21 24.13
C PHE A 785 -21.61 2.61 23.59
N GLU A 786 -21.08 3.70 24.14
CA GLU A 786 -21.11 5.00 23.43
C GLU A 786 -20.06 4.98 22.33
N VAL A 787 -20.17 5.77 21.29
CA VAL A 787 -19.12 5.91 20.28
C VAL A 787 -19.02 7.40 20.01
N VAL A 788 -17.97 8.04 20.51
CA VAL A 788 -17.71 9.48 20.44
C VAL A 788 -16.88 9.80 19.21
#